data_AF-A0A1B6ES40-F1
#
_entry.id   AF-A0A1B6ES40-F1
#
_cell.length_a   1.000
_cell.length_b   1.000
_cell.length_c   1.000
_cell.angle_alpha   90.00
_cell.angle_beta   90.00
_cell.angle_gamma   90.00
#
_symmetry.space_group_name_H-M   'P 1'
#
loop_
_entity.id
_entity.type
_entity.pdbx_description
1 polymer ?
#
loop_
_entity_poly.entity_id
_entity_poly.type
_entity_poly.pdbx_seq_one_letter_code
_entity_poly.pdbx_strand_id
1 'polypeptide(L)'
;MLTDNKSFISSLTAKSGSSSVREQPAKDEYHIMEIEKEINNCEQACRSMCADLEHSPLTSRYVAEINRIWDLLNKSHNNSKRLVEIIKDQILTIANTNVKLTVASEASKGEQKNIDKLTQEVQRALRMVDTAHTREQVAQETIENLRQQINRLHSELEAKSRNTDQEGDFSAMAKTKEAQAKERERMVNEILSLRERLSAALSYQEELERKNSSADLRISELQQELENQINEMSKESRFKERFEDEVHRARKELGTKDNQIAILNEQTLELQVKLMQFQNTVKEMKAVSDKQVQTIENLNQRLIKAQDEYQREVGVVEDLKQMITVLNNQIKMNEEEIAKLVSEVAKTSTVQESFKKKLSKMEGTRNILEEQKAKLVMELQTLHRSLKEEKLRGNQDRKMLENVARERDIINKNLIKANSLVSEKERVAKLTDQAKLYLEHEIDNNNAEINRQLQHITSLEKEKDRHVADAVILTKKLEAAIEDSKLQQMALNDYKKKLTETEAKLSMKVAECENVRYELNTCCKNLNEAQEDITEYKHKAKVMTLQIEQLKEDIAGKEVQLMREQLALRKAHAEKEAMRVETMKVEHELKETKQQLTKLEIELASQLHIIREADVQHERDQKEIEQLTNARDIINAQLVKRNDELAVLREKTKTLQSSLDSGENHYSQRLEDIRILKLEIQKLITEKDVLTRNLTNMADLRTEIHHLEKDMSKERLKARALEEELQNPLNIHRWR
;
A
#
# COMPACT_ATOMS: atom_id res chain seq x y z
N MET A 1 -30.83 33.08 -23.19
CA MET A 1 -30.41 31.68 -23.08
C MET A 1 -29.32 31.56 -22.01
N LEU A 2 -29.47 31.67 -20.68
CA LEU A 2 -30.56 31.55 -19.70
C LEU A 2 -31.46 30.33 -19.90
N THR A 3 -31.43 29.45 -18.89
CA THR A 3 -32.06 28.12 -18.72
C THR A 3 -31.29 26.96 -19.34
N ASP A 4 -30.53 26.23 -18.52
CA ASP A 4 -30.39 24.75 -18.60
C ASP A 4 -29.43 24.13 -17.56
N ASN A 5 -29.03 24.85 -16.50
CA ASN A 5 -28.17 24.31 -15.43
C ASN A 5 -28.85 24.18 -14.06
N LYS A 6 -30.15 23.84 -14.02
CA LYS A 6 -30.91 23.67 -12.77
C LYS A 6 -31.50 22.28 -12.50
N SER A 7 -31.36 21.31 -13.42
CA SER A 7 -31.99 19.98 -13.24
C SER A 7 -31.10 18.91 -12.59
N PHE A 8 -29.80 19.14 -12.42
CA PHE A 8 -28.89 18.10 -11.87
C PHE A 8 -28.68 18.16 -10.35
N ILE A 9 -29.12 19.25 -9.68
CA ILE A 9 -28.89 19.45 -8.24
C ILE A 9 -30.16 19.21 -7.40
N SER A 10 -31.37 19.13 -8.00
CA SER A 10 -32.62 18.95 -7.23
C SER A 10 -33.02 17.50 -6.97
N SER A 11 -32.27 16.49 -7.46
CA SER A 11 -32.57 15.07 -7.22
C SER A 11 -31.83 14.49 -6.00
N LEU A 12 -30.92 15.24 -5.37
CA LEU A 12 -30.09 14.78 -4.24
C LEU A 12 -30.58 15.23 -2.86
N THR A 13 -31.67 15.99 -2.77
CA THR A 13 -32.18 16.55 -1.48
C THR A 13 -33.61 16.17 -1.12
N ALA A 14 -34.24 15.23 -1.83
CA ALA A 14 -35.61 14.80 -1.54
C ALA A 14 -35.71 13.27 -1.38
N LYS A 15 -35.04 12.73 -0.36
CA LYS A 15 -35.40 11.47 0.34
C LYS A 15 -34.50 11.29 1.57
N SER A 16 -34.52 12.25 2.49
CA SER A 16 -34.21 12.00 3.91
C SER A 16 -35.43 11.34 4.59
N GLY A 17 -35.98 10.32 3.94
CA GLY A 17 -36.89 9.38 4.58
C GLY A 17 -35.99 8.31 5.17
N SER A 18 -36.03 8.18 6.48
CA SER A 18 -35.57 7.01 7.21
C SER A 18 -36.19 5.75 6.61
N SER A 19 -35.60 5.21 5.55
CA SER A 19 -35.76 3.80 5.23
C SER A 19 -34.95 3.07 6.29
N SER A 20 -35.61 2.81 7.41
CA SER A 20 -35.29 1.71 8.30
C SER A 20 -34.84 0.56 7.39
N VAL A 21 -33.55 0.24 7.46
CA VAL A 21 -33.02 -1.01 6.92
C VAL A 21 -33.80 -2.06 7.68
N ARG A 22 -34.82 -2.56 6.98
CA ARG A 22 -35.79 -3.58 7.37
C ARG A 22 -35.20 -4.52 8.43
N GLU A 23 -35.88 -4.62 9.57
CA GLU A 23 -35.80 -5.74 10.52
C GLU A 23 -36.17 -7.07 9.84
N GLN A 24 -35.40 -7.50 8.84
CA GLN A 24 -35.56 -8.78 8.15
C GLN A 24 -34.47 -9.84 8.41
N PRO A 25 -33.28 -9.57 9.00
CA PRO A 25 -32.28 -10.64 9.15
C PRO A 25 -32.75 -11.77 10.08
N ALA A 26 -33.63 -11.47 11.05
CA ALA A 26 -34.18 -12.46 11.97
C ALA A 26 -35.14 -13.47 11.32
N LYS A 27 -35.87 -13.07 10.26
CA LYS A 27 -36.79 -13.99 9.55
C LYS A 27 -36.04 -14.94 8.62
N ASP A 28 -35.01 -14.44 7.96
CA ASP A 28 -34.21 -15.25 7.03
C ASP A 28 -33.29 -16.22 7.80
N GLU A 29 -32.79 -15.83 8.97
CA GLU A 29 -32.09 -16.75 9.89
C GLU A 29 -33.00 -17.87 10.40
N TYR A 30 -34.25 -17.54 10.76
CA TYR A 30 -35.22 -18.52 11.23
C TYR A 30 -35.57 -19.54 10.13
N HIS A 31 -35.76 -19.09 8.88
CA HIS A 31 -35.98 -19.98 7.75
C HIS A 31 -34.78 -20.88 7.43
N ILE A 32 -33.55 -20.41 7.60
CA ILE A 32 -32.36 -21.25 7.40
C ILE A 32 -32.29 -22.35 8.46
N MET A 33 -32.56 -22.03 9.73
CA MET A 33 -32.62 -23.02 10.81
C MET A 33 -33.76 -24.04 10.60
N GLU A 34 -34.88 -23.61 10.05
CA GLU A 34 -36.01 -24.47 9.74
C GLU A 34 -35.68 -25.44 8.59
N ILE A 35 -35.03 -24.96 7.53
CA ILE A 35 -34.54 -25.78 6.41
C ILE A 35 -33.45 -26.76 6.87
N GLU A 36 -32.55 -26.36 7.78
CA GLU A 36 -31.55 -27.28 8.37
C GLU A 36 -32.21 -28.43 9.13
N LYS A 37 -33.27 -28.12 9.88
CA LYS A 37 -34.04 -29.12 10.62
C LYS A 37 -34.75 -30.09 9.68
N GLU A 38 -35.34 -29.58 8.60
CA GLU A 38 -35.99 -30.40 7.56
C GLU A 38 -34.99 -31.30 6.82
N ILE A 39 -33.81 -30.78 6.47
CA ILE A 39 -32.76 -31.58 5.81
C ILE A 39 -32.25 -32.68 6.75
N ASN A 40 -32.00 -32.39 8.03
CA ASN A 40 -31.60 -33.42 8.99
C ASN A 40 -32.65 -34.53 9.14
N ASN A 41 -33.95 -34.17 9.12
CA ASN A 41 -35.03 -35.15 9.14
C ASN A 41 -35.10 -35.97 7.83
N CYS A 42 -34.90 -35.32 6.68
CA CYS A 42 -34.82 -35.99 5.38
C CYS A 42 -33.62 -36.93 5.27
N GLU A 43 -32.49 -36.60 5.92
CA GLU A 43 -31.31 -37.47 5.97
C GLU A 43 -31.63 -38.78 6.68
N GLN A 44 -32.27 -38.68 7.84
CA GLN A 44 -32.66 -39.83 8.64
C GLN A 44 -33.69 -40.70 7.90
N ALA A 45 -34.65 -40.07 7.22
CA ALA A 45 -35.63 -40.76 6.37
C ALA A 45 -34.98 -41.42 5.15
N CYS A 46 -34.05 -40.75 4.46
CA CYS A 46 -33.33 -41.31 3.32
C CYS A 46 -32.46 -42.50 3.72
N ARG A 47 -31.79 -42.44 4.88
CA ARG A 47 -30.99 -43.55 5.40
C ARG A 47 -31.85 -44.75 5.77
N SER A 48 -33.00 -44.55 6.42
CA SER A 48 -33.96 -45.62 6.72
C SER A 48 -34.51 -46.24 5.43
N MET A 49 -34.92 -45.42 4.48
CA MET A 49 -35.44 -45.87 3.19
C MET A 49 -34.39 -46.65 2.38
N CYS A 50 -33.13 -46.21 2.38
CA CYS A 50 -32.05 -46.94 1.72
C CYS A 50 -31.81 -48.31 2.38
N ALA A 51 -31.81 -48.37 3.72
CA ALA A 51 -31.67 -49.64 4.45
C ALA A 51 -32.82 -50.62 4.15
N ASP A 52 -34.06 -50.12 4.07
CA ASP A 52 -35.23 -50.94 3.72
C ASP A 52 -35.18 -51.43 2.26
N LEU A 53 -34.69 -50.60 1.33
CA LEU A 53 -34.58 -50.94 -0.10
C LEU A 53 -33.42 -51.89 -0.42
N GLU A 54 -32.39 -51.97 0.44
CA GLU A 54 -31.28 -52.92 0.33
C GLU A 54 -31.70 -54.37 0.62
N HIS A 55 -32.79 -54.59 1.37
CA HIS A 55 -33.30 -55.93 1.70
C HIS A 55 -34.03 -56.64 0.56
N SER A 56 -34.27 -55.97 -0.58
CA SER A 56 -34.92 -56.57 -1.76
C SER A 56 -34.05 -56.42 -3.03
N PRO A 57 -33.77 -57.53 -3.76
CA PRO A 57 -32.87 -57.52 -4.92
C PRO A 57 -33.40 -56.73 -6.13
N LEU A 58 -34.71 -56.48 -6.19
CA LEU A 58 -35.33 -55.65 -7.23
C LEU A 58 -35.18 -54.14 -6.96
N THR A 59 -35.04 -53.74 -5.70
CA THR A 59 -35.03 -52.34 -5.27
C THR A 59 -33.63 -51.79 -4.95
N SER A 60 -32.66 -52.66 -4.70
CA SER A 60 -31.27 -52.31 -4.36
C SER A 60 -30.60 -51.39 -5.41
N ARG A 61 -30.96 -51.50 -6.70
CA ARG A 61 -30.42 -50.65 -7.76
C ARG A 61 -30.76 -49.16 -7.60
N TYR A 62 -31.88 -48.84 -6.94
CA TYR A 62 -32.32 -47.45 -6.72
C TYR A 62 -31.61 -46.76 -5.54
N VAL A 63 -30.98 -47.53 -4.65
CA VAL A 63 -30.23 -46.99 -3.49
C VAL A 63 -29.08 -46.09 -3.94
N ALA A 64 -28.36 -46.49 -4.99
CA ALA A 64 -27.29 -45.69 -5.58
C ALA A 64 -27.81 -44.35 -6.17
N GLU A 65 -29.02 -44.36 -6.71
CA GLU A 65 -29.64 -43.19 -7.33
C GLU A 65 -30.21 -42.22 -6.28
N ILE A 66 -30.79 -42.75 -5.20
CA ILE A 66 -31.25 -41.99 -4.03
C ILE A 66 -30.07 -41.33 -3.32
N ASN A 67 -28.97 -42.05 -3.09
CA ASN A 67 -27.75 -41.48 -2.49
C ASN A 67 -27.14 -40.38 -3.36
N ARG A 68 -27.16 -40.55 -4.70
CA ARG A 68 -26.69 -39.51 -5.62
C ARG A 68 -27.54 -38.23 -5.55
N ILE A 69 -28.86 -38.37 -5.45
CA ILE A 69 -29.78 -37.23 -5.30
C ILE A 69 -29.55 -36.55 -3.94
N TRP A 70 -29.35 -37.33 -2.88
CA TRP A 70 -29.03 -36.82 -1.54
C TRP A 70 -27.73 -36.00 -1.52
N ASP A 71 -26.66 -36.51 -2.14
CA ASP A 71 -25.39 -35.79 -2.25
C ASP A 71 -25.52 -34.46 -3.02
N LEU A 72 -26.35 -34.43 -4.06
CA LEU A 72 -26.63 -33.20 -4.81
C LEU A 72 -27.43 -32.18 -3.99
N LEU A 73 -28.44 -32.65 -3.23
CA LEU A 73 -29.23 -31.82 -2.34
C LEU A 73 -28.35 -31.20 -1.23
N ASN A 74 -27.47 -32.01 -0.62
CA ASN A 74 -26.53 -31.55 0.40
C ASN A 74 -25.52 -30.53 -0.15
N LYS A 75 -24.98 -30.77 -1.34
CA LYS A 75 -24.09 -29.79 -2.01
C LYS A 75 -24.80 -28.47 -2.30
N SER A 76 -26.04 -28.53 -2.77
CA SER A 76 -26.87 -27.34 -3.04
C SER A 76 -27.15 -26.56 -1.75
N HIS A 77 -27.54 -27.24 -0.67
CA HIS A 77 -27.80 -26.61 0.63
C HIS A 77 -26.55 -25.97 1.24
N ASN A 78 -25.40 -26.65 1.20
CA ASN A 78 -24.14 -26.10 1.69
C ASN A 78 -23.69 -24.87 0.89
N ASN A 79 -23.90 -24.87 -0.43
CA ASN A 79 -23.67 -23.67 -1.25
C ASN A 79 -24.61 -22.53 -0.87
N SER A 80 -25.89 -22.82 -0.61
CA SER A 80 -26.86 -21.80 -0.17
C SER A 80 -26.46 -21.17 1.16
N LYS A 81 -26.05 -21.97 2.16
CA LYS A 81 -25.51 -21.46 3.44
C LYS A 81 -24.34 -20.51 3.24
N ARG A 82 -23.35 -20.93 2.45
CA ARG A 82 -22.17 -20.13 2.17
C ARG A 82 -22.53 -18.79 1.50
N LEU A 83 -23.50 -18.80 0.58
CA LEU A 83 -23.99 -17.57 -0.05
C LEU A 83 -24.67 -16.64 0.95
N VAL A 84 -25.46 -17.17 1.89
CA VAL A 84 -26.07 -16.35 2.94
C VAL A 84 -25.02 -15.74 3.87
N GLU A 85 -23.99 -16.50 4.27
CA GLU A 85 -22.90 -15.96 5.08
C GLU A 85 -22.17 -14.81 4.37
N ILE A 86 -21.87 -14.97 3.09
CA ILE A 86 -21.26 -13.92 2.27
C ILE A 86 -22.17 -12.68 2.20
N ILE A 87 -23.49 -12.87 2.03
CA ILE A 87 -24.45 -11.77 1.99
C ILE A 87 -24.49 -11.04 3.34
N LYS A 88 -24.47 -11.76 4.48
CA LYS A 88 -24.42 -11.15 5.82
C LYS A 88 -23.15 -10.32 6.01
N ASP A 89 -22.00 -10.86 5.61
CA ASP A 89 -20.71 -10.17 5.73
C ASP A 89 -20.66 -8.92 4.84
N GLN A 90 -21.22 -9.00 3.63
CA GLN A 90 -21.38 -7.86 2.74
C GLN A 90 -22.33 -6.79 3.30
N ILE A 91 -23.47 -7.18 3.89
CA ILE A 91 -24.40 -6.24 4.53
C ILE A 91 -23.73 -5.51 5.70
N LEU A 92 -22.98 -6.23 6.55
CA LEU A 92 -22.22 -5.63 7.66
C LEU A 92 -21.15 -4.68 7.15
N THR A 93 -20.44 -5.06 6.08
CA THR A 93 -19.45 -4.21 5.44
C THR A 93 -20.08 -2.93 4.90
N ILE A 94 -21.23 -3.04 4.20
CA ILE A 94 -21.98 -1.90 3.65
C ILE A 94 -22.45 -0.97 4.78
N ALA A 95 -23.01 -1.54 5.87
CA ALA A 95 -23.44 -0.76 7.03
C ALA A 95 -22.27 0.01 7.66
N ASN A 96 -21.12 -0.65 7.86
CA ASN A 96 -19.91 -0.02 8.38
C ASN A 96 -19.37 1.08 7.45
N THR A 97 -19.38 0.86 6.14
CA THR A 97 -18.98 1.90 5.18
C THR A 97 -19.93 3.09 5.19
N ASN A 98 -21.25 2.87 5.34
CA ASN A 98 -22.22 3.96 5.43
C ASN A 98 -22.00 4.80 6.70
N VAL A 99 -21.73 4.18 7.85
CA VAL A 99 -21.40 4.91 9.09
C VAL A 99 -20.13 5.75 8.92
N LYS A 100 -19.08 5.18 8.31
CA LYS A 100 -17.85 5.93 7.99
C LYS A 100 -18.11 7.09 7.05
N LEU A 101 -18.97 6.89 6.05
CA LEU A 101 -19.31 7.91 5.06
C LEU A 101 -20.14 9.05 5.66
N THR A 102 -21.05 8.75 6.59
CA THR A 102 -21.80 9.79 7.34
C THR A 102 -20.88 10.60 8.25
N VAL A 103 -19.96 9.96 8.96
CA VAL A 103 -18.99 10.65 9.83
C VAL A 103 -18.05 11.54 9.00
N ALA A 104 -17.55 11.04 7.86
CA ALA A 104 -16.73 11.83 6.95
C ALA A 104 -17.50 13.00 6.34
N SER A 105 -18.78 12.82 6.01
CA SER A 105 -19.64 13.90 5.50
C SER A 105 -19.88 14.99 6.55
N GLU A 106 -20.07 14.63 7.82
CA GLU A 106 -20.22 15.58 8.92
C GLU A 106 -18.92 16.32 9.23
N ALA A 107 -17.77 15.64 9.21
CA ALA A 107 -16.46 16.26 9.35
C ALA A 107 -16.20 17.29 8.24
N SER A 108 -16.48 16.91 6.98
CA SER A 108 -16.33 17.81 5.82
C SER A 108 -17.26 19.03 5.91
N LYS A 109 -18.50 18.87 6.39
CA LYS A 109 -19.40 20.01 6.66
C LYS A 109 -18.88 20.92 7.77
N GLY A 110 -18.22 20.35 8.79
CA GLY A 110 -17.58 21.11 9.86
C GLY A 110 -16.38 21.93 9.38
N GLU A 111 -15.53 21.31 8.56
CA GLU A 111 -14.38 21.96 7.92
C GLU A 111 -14.83 23.09 7.00
N GLN A 112 -15.87 22.88 6.18
CA GLN A 112 -16.42 23.94 5.31
C GLN A 112 -16.90 25.16 6.11
N LYS A 113 -17.57 24.95 7.26
CA LYS A 113 -17.97 26.06 8.14
C LYS A 113 -16.77 26.80 8.75
N ASN A 114 -15.68 26.10 9.06
CA ASN A 114 -14.46 26.72 9.57
C ASN A 114 -13.73 27.51 8.47
N ILE A 115 -13.69 26.98 7.24
CA ILE A 115 -13.17 27.69 6.07
C ILE A 115 -13.96 28.97 5.83
N ASP A 116 -15.30 28.92 5.86
CA ASP A 116 -16.15 30.11 5.66
C ASP A 116 -15.90 31.17 6.75
N LYS A 117 -15.71 30.76 8.01
CA LYS A 117 -15.36 31.66 9.12
C LYS A 117 -13.99 32.30 8.96
N LEU A 118 -12.97 31.51 8.66
CA LEU A 118 -11.62 32.01 8.43
C LEU A 118 -11.57 32.95 7.22
N THR A 119 -12.34 32.65 6.17
CA THR A 119 -12.44 33.50 4.99
C THR A 119 -13.10 34.85 5.33
N GLN A 120 -14.12 34.87 6.19
CA GLN A 120 -14.70 36.12 6.70
C GLN A 120 -13.74 36.90 7.59
N GLU A 121 -12.96 36.24 8.44
CA GLU A 121 -11.94 36.89 9.28
C GLU A 121 -10.83 37.52 8.43
N VAL A 122 -10.37 36.83 7.39
CA VAL A 122 -9.39 37.36 6.43
C VAL A 122 -9.95 38.58 5.69
N GLN A 123 -11.20 38.52 5.22
CA GLN A 123 -11.85 39.68 4.60
C GLN A 123 -12.00 40.86 5.56
N ARG A 124 -12.26 40.61 6.85
CA ARG A 124 -12.37 41.65 7.87
C ARG A 124 -11.00 42.27 8.19
N ALA A 125 -9.96 41.45 8.25
CA ALA A 125 -8.57 41.91 8.43
C ALA A 125 -8.09 42.76 7.24
N LEU A 126 -8.38 42.34 6.01
CA LEU A 126 -8.06 43.13 4.80
C LEU A 126 -8.74 44.50 4.81
N ARG A 127 -10.03 44.56 5.16
CA ARG A 127 -10.72 45.86 5.32
C ARG A 127 -10.12 46.72 6.43
N MET A 128 -9.66 46.11 7.52
CA MET A 128 -8.98 46.85 8.58
C MET A 128 -7.65 47.45 8.10
N VAL A 129 -6.89 46.70 7.31
CA VAL A 129 -5.66 47.19 6.66
C VAL A 129 -5.96 48.34 5.70
N ASP A 130 -6.99 48.23 4.86
CA ASP A 130 -7.40 49.33 3.96
C ASP A 130 -7.81 50.58 4.75
N THR A 131 -8.52 50.41 5.88
CA THR A 131 -8.87 51.54 6.75
C THR A 131 -7.68 52.14 7.51
N ALA A 132 -6.68 51.33 7.84
CA ALA A 132 -5.44 51.81 8.46
C ALA A 132 -4.60 52.60 7.45
N HIS A 133 -4.47 52.08 6.23
CA HIS A 133 -3.74 52.73 5.14
C HIS A 133 -4.35 54.08 4.74
N THR A 134 -5.69 54.16 4.65
CA THR A 134 -6.38 55.43 4.40
C THR A 134 -6.22 56.44 5.54
N ARG A 135 -6.18 56.01 6.79
CA ARG A 135 -5.86 56.90 7.94
C ARG A 135 -4.41 57.38 7.91
N GLU A 136 -3.48 56.52 7.54
CA GLU A 136 -2.06 56.86 7.40
C GLU A 136 -1.86 57.89 6.28
N GLN A 137 -2.54 57.74 5.15
CA GLN A 137 -2.50 58.69 4.05
C GLN A 137 -3.02 60.08 4.48
N VAL A 138 -4.14 60.14 5.22
CA VAL A 138 -4.67 61.39 5.78
C VAL A 138 -3.71 62.00 6.83
N ALA A 139 -3.04 61.17 7.62
CA ALA A 139 -2.03 61.63 8.58
C ALA A 139 -0.79 62.21 7.88
N GLN A 140 -0.34 61.61 6.77
CA GLN A 140 0.75 62.13 5.96
C GLN A 140 0.39 63.46 5.28
N GLU A 141 -0.82 63.59 4.74
CA GLU A 141 -1.32 64.86 4.17
C GLU A 141 -1.44 65.98 5.21
N THR A 142 -1.83 65.65 6.45
CA THR A 142 -1.90 66.63 7.55
C THR A 142 -0.52 67.03 8.06
N ILE A 143 0.44 66.10 8.14
CA ILE A 143 1.84 66.42 8.48
C ILE A 143 2.47 67.33 7.42
N GLU A 144 2.22 67.08 6.14
CA GLU A 144 2.72 67.93 5.05
C GLU A 144 2.13 69.35 5.11
N ASN A 145 0.84 69.47 5.41
CA ASN A 145 0.20 70.77 5.64
C ASN A 145 0.75 71.51 6.86
N LEU A 146 1.01 70.82 7.97
CA LEU A 146 1.60 71.42 9.17
C LEU A 146 3.04 71.87 8.94
N ARG A 147 3.84 71.11 8.16
CA ARG A 147 5.18 71.53 7.73
C ARG A 147 5.15 72.81 6.89
N GLN A 148 4.17 72.95 5.99
CA GLN A 148 3.97 74.18 5.23
C GLN A 148 3.55 75.37 6.12
N GLN A 149 2.75 75.16 7.16
CA GLN A 149 2.37 76.21 8.12
C GLN A 149 3.55 76.64 9.00
N ILE A 150 4.38 75.70 9.45
CA ILE A 150 5.61 76.00 10.22
C ILE A 150 6.57 76.84 9.38
N ASN A 151 6.73 76.54 8.10
CA ASN A 151 7.58 77.34 7.20
C ASN A 151 7.04 78.76 6.97
N ARG A 152 5.71 78.95 6.95
CA ARG A 152 5.09 80.28 6.86
C ARG A 152 5.27 81.10 8.16
N LEU A 153 5.10 80.47 9.31
CA LEU A 153 5.29 81.11 10.62
C LEU A 153 6.77 81.43 10.90
N HIS A 154 7.72 80.63 10.41
CA HIS A 154 9.15 80.94 10.44
C HIS A 154 9.48 82.20 9.61
N SER A 155 8.87 82.36 8.43
CA SER A 155 9.02 83.59 7.62
C SER A 155 8.41 84.84 8.27
N GLU A 156 7.33 84.70 9.05
CA GLU A 156 6.71 85.83 9.77
C GLU A 156 7.47 86.23 11.06
N LEU A 157 8.16 85.27 11.70
CA LEU A 157 9.03 85.50 12.85
C LEU A 157 10.35 86.18 12.47
N GLU A 158 10.91 85.89 11.29
CA GLU A 158 12.07 86.61 10.75
C GLU A 158 11.73 88.06 10.35
N ALA A 159 10.46 88.36 10.02
CA ALA A 159 10.02 89.71 9.65
C ALA A 159 9.70 90.63 10.86
N LYS A 160 9.52 90.08 12.07
CA LYS A 160 9.17 90.85 13.28
C LYS A 160 10.33 91.08 14.27
N SER A 161 11.54 90.58 13.96
CA SER A 161 12.75 90.75 14.78
C SER A 161 13.54 92.04 14.44
N ARG A 162 12.84 93.15 14.19
CA ARG A 162 13.41 94.52 14.15
C ARG A 162 12.56 95.42 15.02
N ASN A 163 12.82 95.31 16.32
CA ASN A 163 12.09 95.98 17.39
C ASN A 163 12.19 97.52 17.30
N THR A 164 11.03 98.14 17.42
CA THR A 164 10.77 99.39 18.15
C THR A 164 11.38 99.37 19.54
N ASP A 165 12.01 100.47 19.95
CA ASP A 165 12.31 100.79 21.35
C ASP A 165 12.10 102.29 21.63
N GLN A 166 11.24 102.53 22.63
CA GLN A 166 11.39 103.46 23.76
C GLN A 166 11.04 104.96 23.71
N GLU A 167 10.57 105.36 24.90
CA GLU A 167 9.74 106.49 25.31
C GLU A 167 10.52 107.71 25.81
N GLY A 168 9.81 108.83 25.96
CA GLY A 168 9.83 109.61 27.21
C GLY A 168 10.21 111.09 27.09
N ASP A 169 9.38 111.98 27.67
CA ASP A 169 9.91 113.19 28.33
C ASP A 169 9.01 113.74 29.46
N PHE A 170 9.65 114.28 30.49
CA PHE A 170 9.15 114.64 31.83
C PHE A 170 9.04 116.16 32.02
N SER A 171 8.15 116.64 32.91
CA SER A 171 8.32 117.95 33.57
C SER A 171 7.49 118.13 34.85
N ALA A 172 8.18 118.45 35.95
CA ALA A 172 7.86 119.48 36.96
C ALA A 172 8.14 119.04 38.41
N MET A 173 9.38 119.30 38.84
CA MET A 173 9.98 118.84 40.10
C MET A 173 9.89 119.92 41.20
N ALA A 174 8.80 119.93 41.98
CA ALA A 174 8.74 120.67 43.26
C ALA A 174 7.65 120.19 44.24
N LYS A 175 6.64 119.43 43.76
CA LYS A 175 5.80 118.54 44.59
C LYS A 175 6.49 117.20 44.90
N THR A 176 7.75 117.09 44.50
CA THR A 176 8.48 115.83 44.36
C THR A 176 9.07 115.30 45.64
N LYS A 177 9.22 116.02 46.75
CA LYS A 177 9.88 115.39 47.93
C LYS A 177 8.96 114.43 48.71
N GLU A 178 7.68 114.75 48.83
CA GLU A 178 6.66 113.88 49.44
C GLU A 178 6.06 112.89 48.42
N ALA A 179 5.94 113.31 47.15
CA ALA A 179 5.68 112.39 46.06
C ALA A 179 6.83 111.37 45.89
N GLN A 180 8.11 111.77 45.89
CA GLN A 180 9.27 110.84 45.83
C GLN A 180 9.41 109.94 47.06
N ALA A 181 8.78 110.27 48.20
CA ALA A 181 8.74 109.37 49.35
C ALA A 181 7.66 108.29 49.15
N LYS A 182 6.43 108.69 48.79
CA LYS A 182 5.36 107.76 48.40
C LYS A 182 5.67 106.98 47.14
N GLU A 183 6.44 107.55 46.23
CA GLU A 183 6.87 106.96 44.97
C GLU A 183 8.11 106.09 45.20
N ARG A 184 8.98 106.39 46.17
CA ARG A 184 9.97 105.41 46.68
C ARG A 184 9.29 104.23 47.36
N GLU A 185 8.27 104.46 48.18
CA GLU A 185 7.55 103.38 48.85
C GLU A 185 6.72 102.55 47.85
N ARG A 186 6.12 103.20 46.85
CA ARG A 186 5.46 102.54 45.70
C ARG A 186 6.47 101.78 44.85
N MET A 187 7.62 102.35 44.52
CA MET A 187 8.70 101.69 43.78
C MET A 187 9.29 100.54 44.58
N VAL A 188 9.43 100.64 45.91
CA VAL A 188 9.90 99.53 46.76
C VAL A 188 8.87 98.40 46.80
N ASN A 189 7.58 98.71 46.94
CA ASN A 189 6.52 97.72 46.87
C ASN A 189 6.39 97.10 45.47
N GLU A 190 6.63 97.89 44.42
CA GLU A 190 6.65 97.44 43.03
C GLU A 190 7.89 96.58 42.75
N ILE A 191 9.05 96.92 43.29
CA ILE A 191 10.27 96.10 43.26
C ILE A 191 10.05 94.79 44.04
N LEU A 192 9.38 94.80 45.19
CA LEU A 192 9.05 93.60 45.95
C LEU A 192 8.06 92.70 45.17
N SER A 193 7.01 93.28 44.59
CA SER A 193 6.07 92.61 43.69
C SER A 193 6.76 92.03 42.45
N LEU A 194 7.68 92.78 41.83
CA LEU A 194 8.47 92.32 40.70
C LEU A 194 9.46 91.24 41.11
N ARG A 195 10.04 91.29 42.31
CA ARG A 195 10.89 90.22 42.85
C ARG A 195 10.12 88.96 43.15
N GLU A 196 8.90 89.05 43.71
CA GLU A 196 8.02 87.90 43.90
C GLU A 196 7.58 87.31 42.57
N ARG A 197 7.21 88.14 41.58
CA ARG A 197 6.91 87.67 40.21
C ARG A 197 8.12 87.03 39.54
N LEU A 198 9.31 87.59 39.72
CA LEU A 198 10.56 87.02 39.19
C LEU A 198 10.87 85.67 39.86
N SER A 199 10.70 85.58 41.17
CA SER A 199 10.86 84.32 41.92
C SER A 199 9.85 83.26 41.45
N ALA A 200 8.59 83.64 41.25
CA ALA A 200 7.56 82.74 40.75
C ALA A 200 7.83 82.30 39.30
N ALA A 201 8.31 83.22 38.44
CA ALA A 201 8.68 82.92 37.07
C ALA A 201 9.90 81.97 37.00
N LEU A 202 10.91 82.16 37.86
CA LEU A 202 12.07 81.28 37.94
C LEU A 202 11.69 79.88 38.44
N SER A 203 10.85 79.79 39.48
CA SER A 203 10.31 78.50 39.95
C SER A 203 9.51 77.78 38.86
N TYR A 204 8.70 78.53 38.08
CA TYR A 204 7.93 77.98 36.97
C TYR A 204 8.85 77.54 35.81
N GLN A 205 9.92 78.27 35.56
CA GLN A 205 10.94 77.90 34.58
C GLN A 205 11.66 76.60 34.98
N GLU A 206 12.08 76.46 36.24
CA GLU A 206 12.69 75.21 36.73
C GLU A 206 11.74 74.01 36.62
N GLU A 207 10.44 74.20 36.90
CA GLU A 207 9.44 73.15 36.71
C GLU A 207 9.28 72.76 35.23
N LEU A 208 9.28 73.74 34.32
CA LEU A 208 9.24 73.48 32.88
C LEU A 208 10.49 72.76 32.40
N GLU A 209 11.68 73.15 32.87
CA GLU A 209 12.95 72.50 32.54
C GLU A 209 13.00 71.04 33.03
N ARG A 210 12.48 70.77 34.24
CA ARG A 210 12.32 69.39 34.74
C ARG A 210 11.34 68.58 33.90
N LYS A 211 10.18 69.14 33.55
CA LYS A 211 9.19 68.48 32.68
C LYS A 211 9.79 68.20 31.30
N ASN A 212 10.52 69.15 30.72
CA ASN A 212 11.16 68.99 29.43
C ASN A 212 12.22 67.88 29.47
N SER A 213 13.07 67.87 30.50
CA SER A 213 14.07 66.80 30.70
C SER A 213 13.42 65.43 30.86
N SER A 214 12.28 65.33 31.55
CA SER A 214 11.53 64.07 31.67
C SER A 214 10.88 63.63 30.35
N ALA A 215 10.42 64.59 29.54
CA ALA A 215 9.88 64.31 28.21
C ALA A 215 10.99 63.85 27.25
N ASP A 216 12.17 64.46 27.31
CA ASP A 216 13.33 64.08 26.50
C ASP A 216 13.82 62.66 26.85
N LEU A 217 13.88 62.31 28.14
CA LEU A 217 14.13 60.92 28.59
C LEU A 217 13.09 59.96 28.03
N ARG A 218 11.81 60.32 28.08
CA ARG A 218 10.72 59.48 27.57
C ARG A 218 10.79 59.32 26.05
N ILE A 219 11.17 60.36 25.32
CA ILE A 219 11.38 60.29 23.87
C ILE A 219 12.54 59.35 23.55
N SER A 220 13.64 59.41 24.30
CA SER A 220 14.78 58.52 24.12
C SER A 220 14.43 57.05 24.38
N GLU A 221 13.67 56.76 25.44
CA GLU A 221 13.15 55.42 25.74
C GLU A 221 12.27 54.89 24.59
N LEU A 222 11.33 55.71 24.11
CA LEU A 222 10.44 55.33 23.01
C LEU A 222 11.19 55.15 21.69
N GLN A 223 12.23 55.92 21.42
CA GLN A 223 13.10 55.74 20.26
C GLN A 223 13.84 54.40 20.32
N GLN A 224 14.35 54.03 21.50
CA GLN A 224 15.03 52.75 21.70
C GLN A 224 14.07 51.56 21.58
N GLU A 225 12.85 51.66 22.11
CA GLU A 225 11.80 50.64 21.92
C GLU A 225 11.40 50.50 20.46
N LEU A 226 11.26 51.60 19.73
CA LEU A 226 10.95 51.58 18.30
C LEU A 226 12.05 50.89 17.49
N GLU A 227 13.32 51.18 17.79
CA GLU A 227 14.47 50.57 17.12
C GLU A 227 14.56 49.06 17.39
N ASN A 228 14.26 48.64 18.63
CA ASN A 228 14.15 47.23 18.98
C ASN A 228 13.02 46.54 18.20
N GLN A 229 11.83 47.15 18.12
CA GLN A 229 10.71 46.59 17.36
C GLN A 229 10.99 46.51 15.86
N ILE A 230 11.69 47.51 15.28
CA ILE A 230 12.13 47.47 13.88
C ILE A 230 13.08 46.29 13.65
N ASN A 231 14.02 46.08 14.57
CA ASN A 231 14.98 44.97 14.50
C ASN A 231 14.28 43.60 14.64
N GLU A 232 13.31 43.47 15.53
CA GLU A 232 12.49 42.26 15.66
C GLU A 232 11.67 41.99 14.40
N MET A 233 10.95 42.98 13.88
CA MET A 233 10.20 42.83 12.62
C MET A 233 11.10 42.44 11.44
N SER A 234 12.33 42.97 11.38
CA SER A 234 13.28 42.59 10.32
C SER A 234 13.74 41.13 10.43
N LYS A 235 13.92 40.61 11.65
CA LYS A 235 14.25 39.20 11.91
C LYS A 235 13.07 38.31 11.56
N GLU A 236 11.86 38.68 11.98
CA GLU A 236 10.61 37.98 11.68
C GLU A 236 10.39 37.89 10.16
N SER A 237 10.59 39.00 9.44
CA SER A 237 10.47 39.05 7.97
C SER A 237 11.44 38.11 7.28
N ARG A 238 12.70 38.03 7.73
CA ARG A 238 13.70 37.10 7.18
C ARG A 238 13.37 35.65 7.48
N PHE A 239 12.80 35.35 8.65
CA PHE A 239 12.31 34.01 8.97
C PHE A 239 11.13 33.63 8.08
N LYS A 240 10.17 34.53 7.89
CA LYS A 240 9.03 34.34 7.01
C LYS A 240 9.46 34.04 5.58
N GLU A 241 10.39 34.83 5.02
CA GLU A 241 10.92 34.64 3.66
C GLU A 241 11.58 33.26 3.49
N ARG A 242 12.36 32.80 4.47
CA ARG A 242 12.96 31.45 4.45
C ARG A 242 11.92 30.33 4.46
N PHE A 243 10.88 30.45 5.28
CA PHE A 243 9.80 29.47 5.31
C PHE A 243 8.96 29.49 4.03
N GLU A 244 8.73 30.67 3.45
CA GLU A 244 8.07 30.79 2.14
C GLU A 244 8.88 30.10 1.04
N ASP A 245 10.22 30.26 1.03
CA ASP A 245 11.12 29.55 0.12
C ASP A 245 11.12 28.03 0.31
N GLU A 246 11.09 27.55 1.56
CA GLU A 246 10.98 26.12 1.88
C GLU A 246 9.64 25.54 1.42
N VAL A 247 8.53 26.25 1.67
CA VAL A 247 7.20 25.86 1.19
C VAL A 247 7.15 25.84 -0.33
N HIS A 248 7.78 26.80 -1.00
CA HIS A 248 7.83 26.84 -2.46
C HIS A 248 8.64 25.68 -3.04
N ARG A 249 9.78 25.34 -2.41
CA ARG A 249 10.58 24.15 -2.74
C ARG A 249 9.79 22.87 -2.57
N ALA A 250 9.13 22.69 -1.42
CA ALA A 250 8.33 21.51 -1.13
C ALA A 250 7.17 21.35 -2.13
N ARG A 251 6.50 22.44 -2.52
CA ARG A 251 5.46 22.41 -3.56
C ARG A 251 6.00 22.00 -4.92
N LYS A 252 7.19 22.48 -5.30
CA LYS A 252 7.84 22.11 -6.56
C LYS A 252 8.23 20.63 -6.57
N GLU A 253 8.79 20.13 -5.47
CA GLU A 253 9.11 18.71 -5.32
C GLU A 253 7.85 17.84 -5.37
N LEU A 254 6.77 18.24 -4.70
CA LEU A 254 5.48 17.56 -4.77
C LEU A 254 4.99 17.45 -6.21
N GLY A 255 5.01 18.56 -6.97
CA GLY A 255 4.62 18.56 -8.38
C GLY A 255 5.50 17.64 -9.26
N THR A 256 6.80 17.54 -8.98
CA THR A 256 7.66 16.57 -9.69
C THR A 256 7.32 15.13 -9.34
N LYS A 257 6.93 14.85 -8.09
CA LYS A 257 6.50 13.53 -7.64
C LYS A 257 5.15 13.15 -8.22
N ASP A 258 4.21 14.08 -8.29
CA ASP A 258 2.90 13.86 -8.93
C ASP A 258 3.06 13.54 -10.42
N ASN A 259 3.95 14.24 -11.12
CA ASN A 259 4.27 13.92 -12.52
C ASN A 259 4.90 12.53 -12.67
N GLN A 260 5.79 12.12 -11.76
CA GLN A 260 6.37 10.77 -11.76
C GLN A 260 5.28 9.71 -11.50
N ILE A 261 4.35 9.95 -10.58
CA ILE A 261 3.21 9.07 -10.31
C ILE A 261 2.32 8.94 -11.55
N ALA A 262 2.05 10.04 -12.26
CA ALA A 262 1.27 10.02 -13.49
C ALA A 262 1.92 9.14 -14.58
N ILE A 263 3.23 9.30 -14.81
CA ILE A 263 3.98 8.48 -15.77
C ILE A 263 3.97 7.00 -15.37
N LEU A 264 4.19 6.69 -14.09
CA LEU A 264 4.17 5.31 -13.60
C LEU A 264 2.78 4.67 -13.72
N ASN A 265 1.71 5.44 -13.51
CA ASN A 265 0.33 4.98 -13.70
C ASN A 265 0.04 4.67 -15.17
N GLU A 266 0.51 5.52 -16.10
CA GLU A 266 0.37 5.28 -17.54
C GLU A 266 1.12 4.00 -17.97
N GLN A 267 2.36 3.81 -17.51
CA GLN A 267 3.12 2.58 -17.74
C GLN A 267 2.44 1.34 -17.15
N THR A 268 1.87 1.47 -15.96
CA THR A 268 1.12 0.37 -15.32
C THR A 268 -0.10 -0.02 -16.13
N LEU A 269 -0.85 0.96 -16.65
CA LEU A 269 -2.01 0.71 -17.51
C LEU A 269 -1.59 0.01 -18.81
N GLU A 270 -0.49 0.46 -19.41
CA GLU A 270 0.06 -0.15 -20.64
C GLU A 270 0.48 -1.61 -20.41
N LEU A 271 1.12 -1.90 -19.28
CA LEU A 271 1.50 -3.25 -18.87
C LEU A 271 0.27 -4.12 -18.60
N GLN A 272 -0.79 -3.59 -17.98
CA GLN A 272 -2.04 -4.32 -17.77
C GLN A 272 -2.70 -4.73 -19.08
N VAL A 273 -2.71 -3.84 -20.09
CA VAL A 273 -3.24 -4.15 -21.43
C VAL A 273 -2.42 -5.25 -22.09
N LYS A 274 -1.08 -5.17 -22.05
CA LYS A 274 -0.19 -6.22 -22.59
C LYS A 274 -0.39 -7.56 -21.88
N LEU A 275 -0.57 -7.56 -20.55
CA LEU A 275 -0.82 -8.76 -19.76
C LEU A 275 -2.16 -9.41 -20.13
N MET A 276 -3.21 -8.61 -20.35
CA MET A 276 -4.50 -9.09 -20.83
C MET A 276 -4.43 -9.68 -22.24
N GLN A 277 -3.64 -9.08 -23.14
CA GLN A 277 -3.35 -9.65 -24.47
C GLN A 277 -2.64 -11.00 -24.35
N PHE A 278 -1.59 -11.10 -23.53
CA PHE A 278 -0.87 -12.36 -23.32
C PHE A 278 -1.76 -13.44 -22.70
N GLN A 279 -2.63 -13.09 -21.76
CA GLN A 279 -3.60 -14.03 -21.19
C GLN A 279 -4.56 -14.57 -22.25
N ASN A 280 -5.00 -13.73 -23.19
CA ASN A 280 -5.85 -14.18 -24.30
C ASN A 280 -5.09 -15.11 -25.25
N THR A 281 -3.84 -14.78 -25.62
CA THR A 281 -3.03 -15.67 -26.46
C THR A 281 -2.75 -17.02 -25.79
N VAL A 282 -2.56 -17.06 -24.48
CA VAL A 282 -2.39 -18.31 -23.72
C VAL A 282 -3.68 -19.13 -23.71
N LYS A 283 -4.84 -18.48 -23.59
CA LYS A 283 -6.14 -19.18 -23.69
C LYS A 283 -6.35 -19.79 -25.07
N GLU A 284 -6.03 -19.05 -26.14
CA GLU A 284 -6.11 -19.54 -27.52
C GLU A 284 -5.15 -20.71 -27.76
N MET A 285 -3.90 -20.60 -27.33
CA MET A 285 -2.90 -21.67 -27.42
C MET A 285 -3.34 -22.93 -26.66
N LYS A 286 -3.93 -22.78 -25.46
CA LYS A 286 -4.50 -23.92 -24.72
C LYS A 286 -5.65 -24.58 -25.49
N ALA A 287 -6.57 -23.81 -26.05
CA ALA A 287 -7.67 -24.36 -26.84
C ALA A 287 -7.19 -25.11 -28.09
N VAL A 288 -6.10 -24.65 -28.72
CA VAL A 288 -5.46 -25.38 -29.83
C VAL A 288 -4.78 -26.66 -29.34
N SER A 289 -4.04 -26.59 -28.22
CA SER A 289 -3.40 -27.76 -27.61
C SER A 289 -4.43 -28.84 -27.22
N ASP A 290 -5.55 -28.46 -26.60
CA ASP A 290 -6.62 -29.40 -26.22
C ASP A 290 -7.22 -30.09 -27.46
N LYS A 291 -7.42 -29.35 -28.55
CA LYS A 291 -7.86 -29.93 -29.83
C LYS A 291 -6.81 -30.90 -30.41
N GLN A 292 -5.53 -30.57 -30.33
CA GLN A 292 -4.45 -31.47 -30.78
C GLN A 292 -4.39 -32.75 -29.95
N VAL A 293 -4.51 -32.65 -28.62
CA VAL A 293 -4.59 -33.81 -27.72
C VAL A 293 -5.77 -34.71 -28.08
N GLN A 294 -6.97 -34.12 -28.28
CA GLN A 294 -8.15 -34.88 -28.71
C GLN A 294 -7.94 -35.57 -30.07
N THR A 295 -7.23 -34.92 -30.98
CA THR A 295 -6.92 -35.48 -32.31
C THR A 295 -5.94 -36.64 -32.19
N ILE A 296 -4.92 -36.52 -31.33
CA ILE A 296 -3.95 -37.59 -31.02
C ILE A 296 -4.65 -38.78 -30.37
N GLU A 297 -5.55 -38.56 -29.40
CA GLU A 297 -6.35 -39.63 -28.79
C GLU A 297 -7.20 -40.36 -29.84
N ASN A 298 -7.87 -39.63 -30.72
CA ASN A 298 -8.66 -40.22 -31.81
C ASN A 298 -7.79 -41.03 -32.79
N LEU A 299 -6.60 -40.52 -33.13
CA LEU A 299 -5.64 -41.24 -33.99
C LEU A 299 -5.11 -42.50 -33.30
N ASN A 300 -4.79 -42.43 -32.00
CA ASN A 300 -4.36 -43.58 -31.21
C ASN A 300 -5.45 -44.66 -31.15
N GLN A 301 -6.72 -44.28 -30.95
CA GLN A 301 -7.82 -45.24 -31.01
C GLN A 301 -7.96 -45.91 -32.37
N ARG A 302 -7.73 -45.17 -33.47
CA ARG A 302 -7.72 -45.74 -34.83
C ARG A 302 -6.53 -46.68 -35.04
N LEU A 303 -5.36 -46.31 -34.53
CA LEU A 303 -4.16 -47.14 -34.60
C LEU A 303 -4.36 -48.46 -33.87
N ILE A 304 -4.91 -48.44 -32.65
CA ILE A 304 -5.23 -49.65 -31.89
C ILE A 304 -6.19 -50.55 -32.68
N LYS A 305 -7.27 -50.00 -33.25
CA LYS A 305 -8.21 -50.78 -34.07
C LYS A 305 -7.56 -51.40 -35.30
N ALA A 306 -6.72 -50.64 -36.01
CA ALA A 306 -5.99 -51.15 -37.17
C ALA A 306 -4.98 -52.25 -36.76
N GLN A 307 -4.39 -52.13 -35.58
CA GLN A 307 -3.48 -53.14 -35.04
C GLN A 307 -4.22 -54.43 -34.65
N ASP A 308 -5.42 -54.31 -34.07
CA ASP A 308 -6.30 -55.46 -33.78
C ASP A 308 -6.78 -56.15 -35.06
N GLU A 309 -7.10 -55.38 -36.11
CA GLU A 309 -7.44 -55.90 -37.44
C GLU A 309 -6.25 -56.63 -38.07
N TYR A 310 -5.06 -56.03 -38.01
CA TYR A 310 -3.83 -56.66 -38.48
C TYR A 310 -3.54 -57.97 -37.74
N GLN A 311 -3.68 -58.01 -36.42
CA GLN A 311 -3.51 -59.25 -35.64
C GLN A 311 -4.51 -60.32 -36.04
N ARG A 312 -5.78 -59.96 -36.31
CA ARG A 312 -6.77 -60.90 -36.84
C ARG A 312 -6.37 -61.46 -38.20
N GLU A 313 -5.94 -60.62 -39.12
CA GLU A 313 -5.48 -61.06 -40.45
C GLU A 313 -4.23 -61.96 -40.35
N VAL A 314 -3.29 -61.65 -39.45
CA VAL A 314 -2.13 -62.51 -39.17
C VAL A 314 -2.57 -63.89 -38.68
N GLY A 315 -3.56 -63.96 -37.77
CA GLY A 315 -4.14 -65.22 -37.32
C GLY A 315 -4.77 -66.03 -38.47
N VAL A 316 -5.53 -65.38 -39.35
CA VAL A 316 -6.10 -66.03 -40.55
C VAL A 316 -4.99 -66.58 -41.46
N VAL A 317 -3.88 -65.84 -41.64
CA VAL A 317 -2.74 -66.31 -42.43
C VAL A 317 -2.07 -67.52 -41.78
N GLU A 318 -1.95 -67.56 -40.45
CA GLU A 318 -1.42 -68.73 -39.73
C GLU A 318 -2.33 -69.95 -39.87
N ASP A 319 -3.65 -69.78 -39.75
CA ASP A 319 -4.63 -70.84 -39.96
C ASP A 319 -4.56 -71.39 -41.40
N LEU A 320 -4.46 -70.51 -42.40
CA LEU A 320 -4.29 -70.91 -43.80
C LEU A 320 -2.96 -71.64 -44.02
N LYS A 321 -1.87 -71.22 -43.37
CA LYS A 321 -0.58 -71.94 -43.42
C LYS A 321 -0.71 -73.34 -42.83
N GLN A 322 -1.38 -73.49 -41.69
CA GLN A 322 -1.64 -74.81 -41.11
C GLN A 322 -2.48 -75.67 -42.06
N MET A 323 -3.52 -75.10 -42.67
CA MET A 323 -4.34 -75.81 -43.66
C MET A 323 -3.52 -76.24 -44.88
N ILE A 324 -2.64 -75.39 -45.40
CA ILE A 324 -1.72 -75.73 -46.49
C ILE A 324 -0.79 -76.88 -46.08
N THR A 325 -0.26 -76.89 -44.85
CA THR A 325 0.58 -78.01 -44.38
C THR A 325 -0.20 -79.32 -44.28
N VAL A 326 -1.46 -79.29 -43.81
CA VAL A 326 -2.33 -80.47 -43.77
C VAL A 326 -2.61 -80.98 -45.19
N LEU A 327 -2.99 -80.09 -46.11
CA LEU A 327 -3.25 -80.44 -47.50
C LEU A 327 -2.00 -81.00 -48.20
N ASN A 328 -0.82 -80.42 -47.96
CA ASN A 328 0.44 -80.93 -48.50
C ASN A 328 0.78 -82.33 -47.98
N ASN A 329 0.51 -82.61 -46.70
CA ASN A 329 0.67 -83.96 -46.15
C ASN A 329 -0.32 -84.94 -46.81
N GLN A 330 -1.56 -84.52 -47.05
CA GLN A 330 -2.53 -85.34 -47.77
C GLN A 330 -2.10 -85.61 -49.22
N ILE A 331 -1.56 -84.60 -49.92
CA ILE A 331 -1.01 -84.76 -51.27
C ILE A 331 0.12 -85.79 -51.25
N LYS A 332 1.06 -85.70 -50.30
CA LYS A 332 2.14 -86.70 -50.16
C LYS A 332 1.62 -88.11 -49.94
N MET A 333 0.63 -88.29 -49.06
CA MET A 333 0.01 -89.60 -48.85
C MET A 333 -0.63 -90.15 -50.12
N ASN A 334 -1.32 -89.29 -50.88
CA ASN A 334 -1.92 -89.67 -52.16
C ASN A 334 -0.85 -89.97 -53.22
N GLU A 335 0.26 -89.22 -53.27
CA GLU A 335 1.39 -89.49 -54.17
C GLU A 335 2.05 -90.83 -53.85
N GLU A 336 2.22 -91.17 -52.57
CA GLU A 336 2.70 -92.49 -52.14
C GLU A 336 1.74 -93.62 -52.54
N GLU A 337 0.42 -93.38 -52.45
CA GLU A 337 -0.60 -94.34 -52.89
C GLU A 337 -0.60 -94.51 -54.41
N ILE A 338 -0.51 -93.43 -55.18
CA ILE A 338 -0.34 -93.46 -56.64
C ILE A 338 0.93 -94.24 -57.00
N ALA A 339 2.05 -94.00 -56.31
CA ALA A 339 3.30 -94.73 -56.55
C ALA A 339 3.15 -96.24 -56.31
N LYS A 340 2.42 -96.66 -55.26
CA LYS A 340 2.08 -98.07 -55.02
C LYS A 340 1.24 -98.64 -56.17
N LEU A 341 0.19 -97.94 -56.58
CA LEU A 341 -0.68 -98.35 -57.68
C LEU A 341 0.09 -98.46 -59.00
N VAL A 342 0.98 -97.52 -59.31
CA VAL A 342 1.85 -97.58 -60.50
C VAL A 342 2.77 -98.79 -60.46
N SER A 343 3.33 -99.13 -59.29
CA SER A 343 4.12 -100.36 -59.11
C SER A 343 3.27 -101.63 -59.31
N GLU A 344 2.03 -101.66 -58.85
CA GLU A 344 1.09 -102.77 -59.09
C GLU A 344 0.70 -102.89 -60.58
N VAL A 345 0.48 -101.77 -61.26
CA VAL A 345 0.25 -101.72 -62.71
C VAL A 345 1.48 -102.23 -63.47
N ALA A 346 2.70 -101.87 -63.05
CA ALA A 346 3.93 -102.41 -63.65
C ALA A 346 4.03 -103.94 -63.46
N LYS A 347 3.73 -104.46 -62.26
CA LYS A 347 3.70 -105.91 -61.99
C LYS A 347 2.67 -106.62 -62.88
N THR A 348 1.45 -106.11 -62.97
CA THR A 348 0.40 -106.70 -63.82
C THR A 348 0.75 -106.62 -65.31
N SER A 349 1.40 -105.54 -65.76
CA SER A 349 1.92 -105.42 -67.13
C SER A 349 2.98 -106.48 -67.44
N THR A 350 3.94 -106.74 -66.54
CA THR A 350 4.93 -107.82 -66.74
C THR A 350 4.28 -109.21 -66.82
N VAL A 351 3.23 -109.44 -66.03
CA VAL A 351 2.43 -110.68 -66.09
C VAL A 351 1.70 -110.77 -67.43
N GLN A 352 1.06 -109.69 -67.89
CA GLN A 352 0.40 -109.61 -69.19
C GLN A 352 1.39 -109.90 -70.35
N GLU A 353 2.60 -109.36 -70.28
CA GLU A 353 3.63 -109.59 -71.30
C GLU A 353 4.15 -111.03 -71.30
N SER A 354 4.24 -111.66 -70.12
CA SER A 354 4.54 -113.09 -70.01
C SER A 354 3.45 -113.97 -70.64
N PHE A 355 2.17 -113.59 -70.51
CA PHE A 355 1.06 -114.27 -71.17
C PHE A 355 1.04 -114.03 -72.68
N LYS A 356 1.34 -112.80 -73.14
CA LYS A 356 1.51 -112.50 -74.58
C LYS A 356 2.61 -113.36 -75.22
N LYS A 357 3.75 -113.53 -74.54
CA LYS A 357 4.83 -114.43 -75.01
C LYS A 357 4.39 -115.90 -75.07
N LYS A 358 3.57 -116.37 -74.12
CA LYS A 358 2.97 -117.72 -74.19
C LYS A 358 2.01 -117.85 -75.38
N LEU A 359 1.20 -116.82 -75.64
CA LEU A 359 0.24 -116.80 -76.75
C LEU A 359 0.95 -116.86 -78.11
N SER A 360 2.02 -116.06 -78.29
CA SER A 360 2.84 -116.07 -79.50
C SER A 360 3.54 -117.43 -79.74
N LYS A 361 3.97 -118.12 -78.68
CA LYS A 361 4.48 -119.51 -78.80
C LYS A 361 3.40 -120.48 -79.28
N MET A 362 2.16 -120.36 -78.76
CA MET A 362 1.04 -121.20 -79.18
C MET A 362 0.65 -120.94 -80.64
N GLU A 363 0.67 -119.68 -81.09
CA GLU A 363 0.46 -119.32 -82.50
C GLU A 363 1.56 -119.88 -83.41
N GLY A 364 2.82 -119.88 -82.96
CA GLY A 364 3.93 -120.53 -83.67
C GLY A 364 3.70 -122.03 -83.87
N THR A 365 3.21 -122.74 -82.84
CA THR A 365 2.88 -124.17 -82.95
C THR A 365 1.69 -124.44 -83.89
N ARG A 366 0.72 -123.52 -83.94
CA ARG A 366 -0.42 -123.59 -84.86
C ARG A 366 0.03 -123.49 -86.33
N ASN A 367 0.94 -122.56 -86.62
CA ASN A 367 1.44 -122.36 -87.99
C ASN A 367 2.26 -123.56 -88.50
N ILE A 368 3.04 -124.20 -87.62
CA ILE A 368 3.79 -125.43 -87.97
C ILE A 368 2.81 -126.58 -88.32
N LEU A 369 1.70 -126.70 -87.60
CA LEU A 369 0.67 -127.71 -87.87
C LEU A 369 -0.10 -127.42 -89.18
N GLU A 370 -0.33 -126.15 -89.52
CA GLU A 370 -0.91 -125.74 -90.81
C GLU A 370 0.02 -126.06 -92.00
N GLU A 371 1.35 -125.87 -91.85
CA GLU A 371 2.34 -126.26 -92.85
C GLU A 371 2.43 -127.78 -93.07
N GLN A 372 2.31 -128.57 -91.99
CA GLN A 372 2.28 -130.03 -92.07
C GLN A 372 1.03 -130.54 -92.81
N LYS A 373 -0.12 -129.89 -92.60
CA LYS A 373 -1.36 -130.19 -93.33
C LYS A 373 -1.24 -129.93 -94.84
N ALA A 374 -0.53 -128.87 -95.25
CA ALA A 374 -0.33 -128.54 -96.66
C ALA A 374 0.59 -129.55 -97.39
N LYS A 375 1.64 -130.06 -96.72
CA LYS A 375 2.56 -131.07 -97.29
C LYS A 375 1.86 -132.42 -97.58
N LEU A 376 0.99 -132.88 -96.68
CA LEU A 376 0.21 -134.13 -96.87
C LEU A 376 -0.80 -134.06 -98.04
N VAL A 377 -1.24 -132.86 -98.45
CA VAL A 377 -2.14 -132.67 -99.59
C VAL A 377 -1.38 -132.73 -100.93
N MET A 378 -0.12 -132.29 -101.00
CA MET A 378 0.73 -132.39 -102.20
C MET A 378 1.25 -133.82 -102.46
N GLU A 379 1.48 -134.62 -101.41
CA GLU A 379 1.91 -136.03 -101.54
C GLU A 379 0.79 -136.93 -102.09
N LEU A 380 -0.49 -136.59 -101.88
CA LEU A 380 -1.63 -137.32 -102.45
C LEU A 380 -1.90 -137.03 -103.94
N GLN A 381 -1.51 -135.86 -104.44
CA GLN A 381 -1.69 -135.49 -105.87
C GLN A 381 -0.57 -136.02 -106.79
N THR A 382 0.63 -136.27 -106.25
CA THR A 382 1.79 -136.78 -107.01
C THR A 382 1.80 -138.30 -107.17
N LEU A 383 1.13 -139.05 -106.28
CA LEU A 383 0.94 -140.50 -106.41
C LEU A 383 -0.12 -140.91 -107.45
N HIS A 384 -1.05 -140.03 -107.81
CA HIS A 384 -2.14 -140.34 -108.76
C HIS A 384 -1.76 -140.09 -110.24
N ARG A 385 -0.62 -139.42 -110.50
CA ARG A 385 -0.19 -139.00 -111.85
C ARG A 385 1.02 -139.77 -112.38
N SER A 386 1.65 -140.63 -111.57
CA SER A 386 2.90 -141.34 -111.90
C SER A 386 2.73 -142.81 -112.34
N LEU A 387 1.49 -143.34 -112.46
CA LEU A 387 1.24 -144.72 -112.90
C LEU A 387 0.93 -144.87 -114.40
N LYS A 388 0.75 -143.78 -115.16
CA LYS A 388 0.16 -143.85 -116.52
C LYS A 388 1.07 -143.46 -117.69
N GLU A 389 2.24 -142.85 -117.48
CA GLU A 389 2.92 -142.20 -118.62
C GLU A 389 4.34 -142.60 -118.97
N GLU A 390 5.11 -143.40 -118.21
CA GLU A 390 6.36 -143.87 -118.83
C GLU A 390 6.93 -145.20 -118.32
N LYS A 391 6.67 -146.25 -119.10
CA LYS A 391 7.42 -147.50 -119.15
C LYS A 391 7.81 -147.86 -120.59
N LEU A 392 8.13 -146.87 -121.44
CA LEU A 392 9.01 -147.07 -122.59
C LEU A 392 9.71 -145.79 -123.13
N ARG A 393 10.70 -145.33 -122.35
CA ARG A 393 12.13 -145.44 -122.72
C ARG A 393 12.66 -144.44 -123.77
N GLY A 394 13.69 -143.70 -123.38
CA GLY A 394 14.57 -143.06 -124.36
C GLY A 394 15.75 -142.27 -123.81
N ASN A 395 16.32 -142.68 -122.66
CA ASN A 395 17.70 -142.33 -122.31
C ASN A 395 18.57 -142.61 -123.56
N GLN A 396 19.24 -141.58 -124.07
CA GLN A 396 20.66 -141.38 -123.77
C GLN A 396 21.44 -142.67 -124.07
N ASP A 397 22.25 -142.69 -125.12
CA ASP A 397 23.46 -141.89 -125.10
C ASP A 397 24.18 -141.93 -126.45
N ARG A 398 24.98 -140.90 -126.72
CA ARG A 398 26.38 -140.96 -126.30
C ARG A 398 27.20 -139.85 -126.94
N LYS A 399 27.84 -139.03 -126.11
CA LYS A 399 29.20 -138.54 -126.36
C LYS A 399 29.96 -138.39 -125.04
N MET A 400 30.59 -139.48 -124.64
CA MET A 400 31.90 -139.52 -123.96
C MET A 400 32.62 -140.72 -124.59
N LEU A 401 33.68 -140.45 -125.38
CA LEU A 401 35.11 -140.67 -125.04
C LEU A 401 35.47 -142.17 -125.05
N GLU A 402 36.51 -142.67 -125.69
CA GLU A 402 37.76 -142.10 -126.22
C GLU A 402 38.46 -143.23 -127.04
N ASN A 403 39.44 -142.86 -127.88
CA ASN A 403 40.46 -143.69 -128.55
C ASN A 403 40.33 -144.07 -130.04
N VAL A 404 41.19 -143.38 -130.82
CA VAL A 404 42.16 -143.87 -131.84
C VAL A 404 41.66 -144.47 -133.17
N ALA A 405 41.76 -143.63 -134.20
CA ALA A 405 42.47 -143.79 -135.48
C ALA A 405 42.69 -145.16 -136.19
N ARG A 406 42.27 -145.15 -137.48
CA ARG A 406 42.66 -145.95 -138.69
C ARG A 406 42.19 -147.42 -138.69
N GLU A 407 41.62 -147.99 -139.74
CA GLU A 407 41.84 -147.91 -141.20
C GLU A 407 40.47 -147.87 -141.94
N ARG A 408 40.29 -147.10 -143.02
CA ARG A 408 40.79 -147.24 -144.41
C ARG A 408 40.18 -148.44 -145.16
N ASP A 409 39.62 -148.10 -146.34
CA ASP A 409 39.24 -148.94 -147.48
C ASP A 409 38.06 -149.89 -147.25
N ILE A 410 36.89 -149.71 -147.86
CA ILE A 410 36.54 -149.56 -149.29
C ILE A 410 35.22 -148.72 -149.26
N ILE A 411 35.01 -147.62 -149.98
CA ILE A 411 34.76 -147.51 -151.42
C ILE A 411 35.08 -146.07 -151.84
N ASN A 412 36.25 -145.93 -152.44
CA ASN A 412 36.47 -145.01 -153.53
C ASN A 412 35.78 -145.59 -154.77
N LYS A 413 34.68 -144.96 -155.20
CA LYS A 413 34.22 -144.87 -156.60
C LYS A 413 32.86 -144.18 -156.61
N ASN A 414 32.88 -142.85 -156.70
CA ASN A 414 32.00 -142.06 -157.57
C ASN A 414 32.37 -140.58 -157.48
N LEU A 415 33.60 -140.28 -157.91
CA LEU A 415 34.21 -138.95 -157.95
C LEU A 415 33.62 -138.02 -159.03
N ILE A 416 33.04 -138.47 -160.15
CA ILE A 416 33.09 -137.62 -161.35
C ILE A 416 31.68 -137.28 -161.87
N LYS A 417 31.13 -136.13 -161.41
CA LYS A 417 30.30 -135.21 -162.23
C LYS A 417 29.76 -133.93 -161.55
N ALA A 418 29.85 -133.73 -160.23
CA ALA A 418 29.17 -132.59 -159.57
C ALA A 418 30.09 -131.43 -159.13
N ASN A 419 31.32 -131.34 -159.64
CA ASN A 419 32.37 -130.45 -159.13
C ASN A 419 32.55 -129.13 -159.91
N SER A 420 31.53 -128.65 -160.65
CA SER A 420 31.64 -127.40 -161.43
C SER A 420 30.59 -126.31 -161.13
N LEU A 421 29.76 -126.44 -160.09
CA LEU A 421 28.76 -125.41 -159.73
C LEU A 421 28.91 -124.81 -158.31
N VAL A 422 29.77 -125.36 -157.44
CA VAL A 422 29.87 -124.93 -156.02
C VAL A 422 30.86 -123.77 -155.80
N SER A 423 31.81 -123.54 -156.72
CA SER A 423 32.86 -122.52 -156.53
C SER A 423 32.37 -121.07 -156.61
N GLU A 424 31.21 -120.78 -157.20
CA GLU A 424 30.72 -119.39 -157.35
C GLU A 424 29.85 -118.92 -156.16
N LYS A 425 29.24 -119.84 -155.42
CA LYS A 425 28.36 -119.50 -154.26
C LYS A 425 29.15 -119.17 -152.97
N GLU A 426 30.39 -119.64 -152.85
CA GLU A 426 31.21 -119.46 -151.63
C GLU A 426 31.86 -118.07 -151.52
N ARG A 427 32.03 -117.36 -152.65
CA ARG A 427 32.61 -116.00 -152.67
C ARG A 427 31.65 -114.93 -152.17
N VAL A 428 30.34 -115.08 -152.41
CA VAL A 428 29.33 -114.08 -152.02
C VAL A 428 29.05 -114.10 -150.51
N ALA A 429 29.12 -115.26 -149.84
CA ALA A 429 28.83 -115.39 -148.40
C ALA A 429 29.90 -114.72 -147.50
N LYS A 430 31.18 -114.72 -147.91
CA LYS A 430 32.27 -114.11 -147.12
C LYS A 430 32.20 -112.58 -147.07
N LEU A 431 31.63 -111.93 -148.10
CA LEU A 431 31.47 -110.48 -148.13
C LEU A 431 30.31 -110.00 -147.23
N THR A 432 29.24 -110.79 -147.07
CA THR A 432 28.11 -110.45 -146.20
C THR A 432 28.42 -110.58 -144.70
N ASP A 433 29.26 -111.53 -144.29
CA ASP A 433 29.64 -111.71 -142.88
C ASP A 433 30.52 -110.57 -142.35
N GLN A 434 31.39 -109.99 -143.19
CA GLN A 434 32.22 -108.85 -142.79
C GLN A 434 31.40 -107.57 -142.54
N ALA A 435 30.31 -107.35 -143.27
CA ALA A 435 29.43 -106.21 -143.05
C ALA A 435 28.61 -106.34 -141.75
N LYS A 436 28.22 -107.56 -141.37
CA LYS A 436 27.46 -107.83 -140.14
C LYS A 436 28.28 -107.55 -138.87
N LEU A 437 29.53 -108.01 -138.84
CA LEU A 437 30.43 -107.77 -137.71
C LEU A 437 30.69 -106.27 -137.46
N TYR A 438 30.74 -105.47 -138.52
CA TYR A 438 30.93 -104.03 -138.39
C TYR A 438 29.71 -103.35 -137.75
N LEU A 439 28.50 -103.76 -138.14
CA LEU A 439 27.25 -103.25 -137.55
C LEU A 439 27.04 -103.72 -136.10
N GLU A 440 27.39 -104.97 -135.77
CA GLU A 440 27.33 -105.48 -134.40
C GLU A 440 28.28 -104.69 -133.47
N HIS A 441 29.49 -104.38 -133.94
CA HIS A 441 30.45 -103.57 -133.18
C HIS A 441 29.98 -102.10 -132.98
N GLU A 442 29.31 -101.51 -133.97
CA GLU A 442 28.74 -100.16 -133.85
C GLU A 442 27.56 -100.11 -132.87
N ILE A 443 26.73 -101.16 -132.85
CA ILE A 443 25.65 -101.32 -131.86
C ILE A 443 26.21 -101.46 -130.44
N ASP A 444 27.25 -102.28 -130.24
CA ASP A 444 27.88 -102.45 -128.92
C ASP A 444 28.52 -101.16 -128.42
N ASN A 445 29.18 -100.39 -129.29
CA ASN A 445 29.72 -99.08 -128.95
C ASN A 445 28.61 -98.08 -128.55
N ASN A 446 27.51 -98.04 -129.29
CA ASN A 446 26.37 -97.18 -128.96
C ASN A 446 25.71 -97.59 -127.63
N ASN A 447 25.58 -98.90 -127.37
CA ASN A 447 25.06 -99.41 -126.10
C ASN A 447 25.99 -99.06 -124.92
N ALA A 448 27.31 -99.13 -125.11
CA ALA A 448 28.27 -98.72 -124.10
C ALA A 448 28.16 -97.22 -123.78
N GLU A 449 27.95 -96.37 -124.79
CA GLU A 449 27.79 -94.93 -124.62
C GLU A 449 26.44 -94.57 -123.96
N ILE A 450 25.35 -95.24 -124.33
CA ILE A 450 24.05 -95.09 -123.65
C ILE A 450 24.17 -95.46 -122.16
N ASN A 451 24.86 -96.55 -121.84
CA ASN A 451 25.09 -96.95 -120.45
C ASN A 451 25.93 -95.93 -119.67
N ARG A 452 26.94 -95.30 -120.30
CA ARG A 452 27.68 -94.18 -119.70
C ARG A 452 26.77 -92.99 -119.41
N GLN A 453 25.94 -92.59 -120.37
CA GLN A 453 25.03 -91.46 -120.20
C GLN A 453 23.99 -91.74 -119.10
N LEU A 454 23.44 -92.96 -119.03
CA LEU A 454 22.53 -93.35 -117.96
C LEU A 454 23.21 -93.31 -116.58
N GLN A 455 24.43 -93.81 -116.45
CA GLN A 455 25.20 -93.70 -115.21
C GLN A 455 25.45 -92.24 -114.81
N HIS A 456 25.75 -91.37 -115.78
CA HIS A 456 25.92 -89.95 -115.53
C HIS A 456 24.62 -89.28 -115.07
N ILE A 457 23.48 -89.59 -115.70
CA ILE A 457 22.16 -89.11 -115.29
C ILE A 457 21.84 -89.57 -113.86
N THR A 458 22.02 -90.85 -113.53
CA THR A 458 21.77 -91.35 -112.18
C THR A 458 22.68 -90.69 -111.13
N SER A 459 23.92 -90.34 -111.50
CA SER A 459 24.82 -89.58 -110.62
C SER A 459 24.28 -88.17 -110.36
N LEU A 460 23.87 -87.46 -111.41
CA LEU A 460 23.30 -86.12 -111.31
C LEU A 460 21.97 -86.10 -110.54
N GLU A 461 21.14 -87.13 -110.69
CA GLU A 461 19.90 -87.28 -109.91
C GLU A 461 20.20 -87.44 -108.42
N LYS A 462 21.20 -88.25 -108.06
CA LYS A 462 21.65 -88.39 -106.67
C LYS A 462 22.22 -87.09 -106.11
N GLU A 463 22.99 -86.33 -106.90
CA GLU A 463 23.50 -85.02 -106.49
C GLU A 463 22.37 -84.01 -106.28
N LYS A 464 21.40 -83.96 -107.20
CA LYS A 464 20.20 -83.13 -107.06
C LYS A 464 19.42 -83.48 -105.79
N ASP A 465 19.15 -84.76 -105.55
CA ASP A 465 18.42 -85.20 -104.35
C ASP A 465 19.20 -84.89 -103.06
N ARG A 466 20.53 -85.01 -103.09
CA ARG A 466 21.40 -84.58 -101.98
C ARG A 466 21.31 -83.09 -101.72
N HIS A 467 21.39 -82.25 -102.76
CA HIS A 467 21.25 -80.80 -102.61
C HIS A 467 19.86 -80.38 -102.11
N VAL A 468 18.80 -81.07 -102.53
CA VAL A 468 17.45 -80.85 -102.01
C VAL A 468 17.39 -81.20 -100.52
N ALA A 469 17.96 -82.33 -100.10
CA ALA A 469 18.02 -82.71 -98.70
C ALA A 469 18.83 -81.71 -97.86
N ASP A 470 19.99 -81.27 -98.37
CA ASP A 470 20.83 -80.25 -97.71
C ASP A 470 20.10 -78.91 -97.60
N ALA A 471 19.38 -78.48 -98.64
CA ALA A 471 18.57 -77.27 -98.61
C ALA A 471 17.47 -77.36 -97.53
N VAL A 472 16.75 -78.49 -97.43
CA VAL A 472 15.74 -78.70 -96.38
C VAL A 472 16.36 -78.65 -94.98
N ILE A 473 17.53 -79.27 -94.77
CA ILE A 473 18.23 -79.24 -93.49
C ILE A 473 18.66 -77.82 -93.13
N LEU A 474 19.21 -77.07 -94.10
CA LEU A 474 19.64 -75.69 -93.91
C LEU A 474 18.46 -74.76 -93.60
N THR A 475 17.32 -74.94 -94.29
CA THR A 475 16.09 -74.18 -94.00
C THR A 475 15.60 -74.45 -92.59
N LYS A 476 15.55 -75.72 -92.15
CA LYS A 476 15.16 -76.05 -90.77
C LYS A 476 16.12 -75.46 -89.73
N LYS A 477 17.43 -75.45 -90.01
CA LYS A 477 18.42 -74.81 -89.14
C LYS A 477 18.23 -73.30 -89.08
N LEU A 478 17.92 -72.66 -90.20
CA LEU A 478 17.63 -71.22 -90.27
C LEU A 478 16.37 -70.88 -89.48
N GLU A 479 15.29 -71.64 -89.66
CA GLU A 479 14.04 -71.48 -88.90
C GLU A 479 14.28 -71.62 -87.40
N ALA A 480 15.03 -72.64 -86.96
CA ALA A 480 15.39 -72.82 -85.56
C ALA A 480 16.23 -71.66 -85.00
N ALA A 481 17.18 -71.14 -85.78
CA ALA A 481 17.99 -69.99 -85.37
C ALA A 481 17.17 -68.68 -85.29
N ILE A 482 16.19 -68.49 -86.18
CA ILE A 482 15.25 -67.36 -86.11
C ILE A 482 14.38 -67.47 -84.87
N GLU A 483 13.87 -68.66 -84.56
CA GLU A 483 13.06 -68.89 -83.36
C GLU A 483 13.85 -68.64 -82.08
N ASP A 484 15.10 -69.13 -82.00
CA ASP A 484 16.01 -68.87 -80.88
C ASP A 484 16.33 -67.37 -80.75
N SER A 485 16.58 -66.68 -81.87
CA SER A 485 16.80 -65.23 -81.87
C SER A 485 15.58 -64.46 -81.36
N LYS A 486 14.36 -64.88 -81.71
CA LYS A 486 13.12 -64.29 -81.18
C LYS A 486 12.99 -64.54 -79.68
N LEU A 487 13.26 -65.75 -79.20
CA LEU A 487 13.23 -66.07 -77.76
C LEU A 487 14.25 -65.22 -76.98
N GLN A 488 15.46 -65.08 -77.50
CA GLN A 488 16.48 -64.21 -76.92
C GLN A 488 16.05 -62.74 -76.93
N GLN A 489 15.41 -62.26 -78.01
CA GLN A 489 14.89 -60.90 -78.09
C GLN A 489 13.77 -60.64 -77.08
N MET A 490 12.86 -61.61 -76.88
CA MET A 490 11.82 -61.54 -75.86
C MET A 490 12.43 -61.48 -74.46
N ALA A 491 13.39 -62.36 -74.15
CA ALA A 491 14.09 -62.35 -72.86
C ALA A 491 14.82 -61.01 -72.62
N LEU A 492 15.46 -60.44 -73.65
CA LEU A 492 16.13 -59.15 -73.58
C LEU A 492 15.15 -58.00 -73.30
N ASN A 493 13.95 -58.04 -73.90
CA ASN A 493 12.90 -57.06 -73.61
C ASN A 493 12.38 -57.20 -72.17
N ASP A 494 12.22 -58.42 -71.66
CA ASP A 494 11.84 -58.66 -70.26
C ASP A 494 12.91 -58.16 -69.28
N TYR A 495 14.20 -58.38 -69.59
CA TYR A 495 15.30 -57.85 -68.80
C TYR A 495 15.37 -56.32 -68.84
N LYS A 496 15.15 -55.70 -70.00
CA LYS A 496 15.06 -54.23 -70.11
C LYS A 496 13.91 -53.68 -69.27
N LYS A 497 12.74 -54.31 -69.32
CA LYS A 497 11.58 -53.91 -68.52
C LYS A 497 11.90 -54.03 -67.02
N LYS A 498 12.45 -55.16 -66.58
CA LYS A 498 12.91 -55.34 -65.19
C LYS A 498 13.94 -54.29 -64.78
N LEU A 499 14.90 -53.95 -65.64
CA LEU A 499 15.89 -52.91 -65.39
C LEU A 499 15.20 -51.56 -65.15
N THR A 500 14.31 -51.13 -66.05
CA THR A 500 13.57 -49.87 -65.89
C THR A 500 12.70 -49.84 -64.63
N GLU A 501 12.06 -50.96 -64.27
CA GLU A 501 11.29 -51.07 -63.02
C GLU A 501 12.19 -50.95 -61.79
N THR A 502 13.39 -51.56 -61.82
CA THR A 502 14.36 -51.44 -60.73
C THR A 502 14.97 -50.04 -60.63
N GLU A 503 15.25 -49.39 -61.74
CA GLU A 503 15.74 -48.00 -61.78
C GLU A 503 14.69 -47.02 -61.25
N ALA A 504 13.42 -47.20 -61.62
CA ALA A 504 12.32 -46.42 -61.07
C ALA A 504 12.18 -46.62 -59.56
N LYS A 505 12.24 -47.87 -59.08
CA LYS A 505 12.23 -48.19 -57.64
C LYS A 505 13.42 -47.56 -56.91
N LEU A 506 14.62 -47.61 -57.49
CA LEU A 506 15.80 -46.99 -56.92
C LEU A 506 15.63 -45.47 -56.83
N SER A 507 15.16 -44.82 -57.90
CA SER A 507 14.90 -43.37 -57.90
C SER A 507 13.87 -42.98 -56.86
N MET A 508 12.79 -43.75 -56.69
CA MET A 508 11.81 -43.52 -55.63
C MET A 508 12.45 -43.64 -54.24
N LYS A 509 13.31 -44.63 -54.01
CA LYS A 509 13.99 -44.81 -52.72
C LYS A 509 15.02 -43.72 -52.43
N VAL A 510 15.72 -43.22 -53.45
CA VAL A 510 16.60 -42.05 -53.31
C VAL A 510 15.80 -40.82 -52.87
N ALA A 511 14.66 -40.55 -53.53
CA ALA A 511 13.78 -39.43 -53.16
C ALA A 511 13.23 -39.56 -51.72
N GLU A 512 12.82 -40.77 -51.30
CA GLU A 512 12.43 -41.03 -49.92
C GLU A 512 13.57 -40.75 -48.93
N CYS A 513 14.80 -41.20 -49.22
CA CYS A 513 15.96 -40.94 -48.37
C CYS A 513 16.29 -39.43 -48.29
N GLU A 514 16.15 -38.69 -49.38
CA GLU A 514 16.35 -37.23 -49.39
C GLU A 514 15.30 -36.52 -48.53
N ASN A 515 14.03 -36.94 -48.63
CA ASN A 515 12.96 -36.41 -47.78
C ASN A 515 13.24 -36.67 -46.29
N VAL A 516 13.63 -37.90 -45.93
CA VAL A 516 13.99 -38.23 -44.54
C VAL A 516 15.17 -37.39 -44.06
N ARG A 517 16.18 -37.15 -44.91
CA ARG A 517 17.31 -36.27 -44.57
C ARG A 517 16.85 -34.83 -44.35
N TYR A 518 15.93 -34.33 -45.16
CA TYR A 518 15.37 -33.00 -45.01
C TYR A 518 14.57 -32.86 -43.71
N GLU A 519 13.73 -33.85 -43.39
CA GLU A 519 12.98 -33.92 -42.13
C GLU A 519 13.92 -33.98 -40.93
N LEU A 520 14.97 -34.80 -40.99
CA LEU A 520 15.98 -34.90 -39.94
C LEU A 520 16.69 -33.56 -39.72
N ASN A 521 17.12 -32.89 -40.79
CA ASN A 521 17.77 -31.57 -40.69
C ASN A 521 16.84 -30.53 -40.07
N THR A 522 15.56 -30.54 -40.43
CA THR A 522 14.55 -29.64 -39.87
C THR A 522 14.34 -29.93 -38.37
N CYS A 523 14.25 -31.21 -38.00
CA CYS A 523 14.13 -31.62 -36.60
C CYS A 523 15.36 -31.22 -35.78
N CYS A 524 16.57 -31.40 -36.31
CA CYS A 524 17.81 -30.96 -35.67
C CYS A 524 17.85 -29.44 -35.47
N LYS A 525 17.38 -28.67 -36.46
CA LYS A 525 17.27 -27.20 -36.33
C LYS A 525 16.29 -26.82 -35.21
N ASN A 526 15.09 -27.38 -35.22
CA ASN A 526 14.09 -27.12 -34.17
C ASN A 526 14.58 -27.56 -32.79
N LEU A 527 15.33 -28.66 -32.71
CA LEU A 527 15.95 -29.11 -31.46
C LEU A 527 16.98 -28.10 -30.94
N ASN A 528 17.81 -27.54 -31.82
CA ASN A 528 18.78 -26.51 -31.44
C ASN A 528 18.09 -25.24 -30.98
N GLU A 529 17.06 -24.77 -31.69
CA GLU A 529 16.26 -23.60 -31.29
C GLU A 529 15.62 -23.82 -29.91
N ALA A 530 15.01 -24.99 -29.68
CA ALA A 530 14.45 -25.34 -28.37
C ALA A 530 15.53 -25.42 -27.27
N GLN A 531 16.74 -25.86 -27.59
CA GLN A 531 17.86 -25.85 -26.64
C GLN A 531 18.31 -24.43 -26.31
N GLU A 532 18.40 -23.53 -27.29
CA GLU A 532 18.70 -22.11 -27.09
C GLU A 532 17.64 -21.46 -26.19
N ASP A 533 16.36 -21.67 -26.48
CA ASP A 533 15.24 -21.20 -25.64
C ASP A 533 15.36 -21.69 -24.19
N ILE A 534 15.67 -22.98 -23.99
CA ILE A 534 15.87 -23.54 -22.64
C ILE A 534 17.03 -22.83 -21.92
N THR A 535 18.12 -22.50 -22.62
CA THR A 535 19.24 -21.77 -22.02
C THR A 535 18.86 -20.34 -21.66
N GLU A 536 18.08 -19.66 -22.51
CA GLU A 536 17.57 -18.32 -22.24
C GLU A 536 16.63 -18.32 -21.03
N TYR A 537 15.68 -19.25 -20.97
CA TYR A 537 14.78 -19.39 -19.82
C TYR A 537 15.54 -19.72 -18.53
N LYS A 538 16.58 -20.55 -18.59
CA LYS A 538 17.47 -20.80 -17.43
C LYS A 538 18.19 -19.53 -16.99
N HIS A 539 18.66 -18.70 -17.91
CA HIS A 539 19.29 -17.43 -17.58
C HIS A 539 18.28 -16.46 -16.94
N LYS A 540 17.09 -16.32 -17.54
CA LYS A 540 16.00 -15.49 -17.01
C LYS A 540 15.56 -15.93 -15.61
N ALA A 541 15.46 -17.23 -15.37
CA ALA A 541 15.16 -17.78 -14.05
C ALA A 541 16.23 -17.38 -13.02
N LYS A 542 17.52 -17.47 -13.35
CA LYS A 542 18.61 -17.02 -12.46
C LYS A 542 18.51 -15.53 -12.13
N VAL A 543 18.22 -14.69 -13.12
CA VAL A 543 18.04 -13.25 -12.92
C VAL A 543 16.84 -12.97 -11.99
N MET A 544 15.71 -13.65 -12.22
CA MET A 544 14.54 -13.54 -11.34
C MET A 544 14.85 -14.01 -9.91
N THR A 545 15.61 -15.10 -9.74
CA THR A 545 16.05 -15.55 -8.41
C THR A 545 16.90 -14.49 -7.71
N LEU A 546 17.86 -13.87 -8.41
CA LEU A 546 18.67 -12.78 -7.83
C LEU A 546 17.80 -11.57 -7.45
N GLN A 547 16.82 -11.21 -8.27
CA GLN A 547 15.87 -10.14 -7.95
C GLN A 547 15.02 -10.48 -6.72
N ILE A 548 14.58 -11.72 -6.58
CA ILE A 548 13.84 -12.19 -5.39
C ILE A 548 14.71 -12.07 -4.14
N GLU A 549 15.99 -12.47 -4.19
CA GLU A 549 16.89 -12.34 -3.04
C GLU A 549 17.15 -10.87 -2.69
N GLN A 550 17.35 -9.99 -3.68
CA GLN A 550 17.48 -8.54 -3.44
C GLN A 550 16.23 -7.98 -2.75
N LEU A 551 15.04 -8.32 -3.22
CA LEU A 551 13.79 -7.86 -2.62
C LEU A 551 13.60 -8.41 -1.20
N LYS A 552 14.04 -9.64 -0.91
CA LYS A 552 14.03 -10.18 0.45
C LYS A 552 14.97 -9.41 1.38
N GLU A 553 16.17 -9.07 0.92
CA GLU A 553 17.11 -8.24 1.69
C GLU A 553 16.54 -6.83 1.95
N ASP A 554 15.91 -6.21 0.95
CA ASP A 554 15.25 -4.92 1.09
C ASP A 554 14.09 -4.97 2.09
N ILE A 555 13.28 -6.05 2.07
CA ILE A 555 12.20 -6.28 3.04
C ILE A 555 12.79 -6.41 4.44
N ALA A 556 13.81 -7.25 4.63
CA ALA A 556 14.47 -7.43 5.93
C ALA A 556 15.07 -6.10 6.45
N GLY A 557 15.69 -5.30 5.58
CA GLY A 557 16.19 -3.97 5.93
C GLY A 557 15.08 -3.03 6.40
N LYS A 558 13.94 -3.02 5.69
CA LYS A 558 12.76 -2.23 6.09
C LYS A 558 12.13 -2.70 7.39
N GLU A 559 12.09 -4.01 7.66
CA GLU A 559 11.60 -4.55 8.92
C GLU A 559 12.45 -4.08 10.12
N VAL A 560 13.78 -4.07 9.96
CA VAL A 560 14.69 -3.54 10.99
C VAL A 560 14.44 -2.04 11.21
N GLN A 561 14.25 -1.26 10.15
CA GLN A 561 13.93 0.17 10.27
C GLN A 561 12.59 0.40 10.97
N LEU A 562 11.56 -0.34 10.58
CA LEU A 562 10.23 -0.28 11.20
C LEU A 562 10.31 -0.61 12.70
N MET A 563 11.08 -1.63 13.09
CA MET A 563 11.29 -1.96 14.51
C MET A 563 11.97 -0.82 15.27
N ARG A 564 12.95 -0.13 14.67
CA ARG A 564 13.59 1.06 15.28
C ARG A 564 12.61 2.21 15.46
N GLU A 565 11.78 2.49 14.44
CA GLU A 565 10.76 3.53 14.51
C GLU A 565 9.68 3.21 15.56
N GLN A 566 9.24 1.95 15.65
CA GLN A 566 8.31 1.50 16.69
C GLN A 566 8.89 1.67 18.09
N LEU A 567 10.18 1.37 18.30
CA LEU A 567 10.85 1.60 19.58
C LEU A 567 10.95 3.10 19.91
N ALA A 568 11.29 3.94 18.93
CA ALA A 568 11.32 5.40 19.11
C ALA A 568 9.94 5.96 19.46
N LEU A 569 8.89 5.48 18.78
CA LEU A 569 7.50 5.86 19.06
C LEU A 569 7.08 5.47 20.49
N ARG A 570 7.39 4.23 20.92
CA ARG A 570 7.12 3.78 22.29
C ARG A 570 7.81 4.65 23.33
N LYS A 571 9.08 5.02 23.08
CA LYS A 571 9.84 5.91 23.97
C LYS A 571 9.20 7.31 24.04
N ALA A 572 8.87 7.90 22.89
CA ALA A 572 8.20 9.19 22.83
C ALA A 572 6.83 9.18 23.53
N HIS A 573 6.07 8.09 23.40
CA HIS A 573 4.80 7.93 24.11
C HIS A 573 4.99 7.83 25.63
N ALA A 574 6.02 7.12 26.10
CA ALA A 574 6.34 7.04 27.52
C ALA A 574 6.74 8.41 28.08
N GLU A 575 7.57 9.17 27.35
CA GLU A 575 7.95 10.53 27.71
C GLU A 575 6.74 11.47 27.73
N LYS A 576 5.85 11.38 26.74
CA LYS A 576 4.60 12.15 26.70
C LYS A 576 3.72 11.88 27.93
N GLU A 577 3.53 10.61 28.30
CA GLU A 577 2.73 10.27 29.49
C GLU A 577 3.41 10.74 30.78
N ALA A 578 4.74 10.65 30.89
CA ALA A 578 5.47 11.19 32.03
C ALA A 578 5.28 12.72 32.16
N MET A 579 5.40 13.47 31.05
CA MET A 579 5.17 14.91 31.03
C MET A 579 3.71 15.27 31.35
N ARG A 580 2.76 14.45 30.92
CA ARG A 580 1.34 14.63 31.26
C ARG A 580 1.10 14.50 32.76
N VAL A 581 1.70 13.49 33.40
CA VAL A 581 1.61 13.31 34.87
C VAL A 581 2.23 14.49 35.60
N GLU A 582 3.41 14.97 35.17
CA GLU A 582 4.05 16.12 35.79
C GLU A 582 3.21 17.40 35.62
N THR A 583 2.61 17.60 34.45
CA THR A 583 1.70 18.73 34.20
C THR A 583 0.51 18.68 35.14
N MET A 584 -0.14 17.52 35.32
CA MET A 584 -1.27 17.37 36.25
C MET A 584 -0.86 17.65 37.69
N LYS A 585 0.36 17.28 38.09
CA LYS A 585 0.90 17.56 39.42
C LYS A 585 1.10 19.07 39.63
N VAL A 586 1.74 19.75 38.69
CA VAL A 586 1.96 21.21 38.74
C VAL A 586 0.63 21.97 38.72
N GLU A 587 -0.35 21.54 37.92
CA GLU A 587 -1.69 22.12 37.92
C GLU A 587 -2.39 22.00 39.27
N HIS A 588 -2.20 20.86 39.95
CA HIS A 588 -2.74 20.64 41.29
C HIS A 588 -2.08 21.56 42.32
N GLU A 589 -0.75 21.62 42.34
CA GLU A 589 0.03 22.52 43.21
C GLU A 589 -0.33 24.00 42.95
N LEU A 590 -0.51 24.40 41.69
CA LEU A 590 -0.96 25.74 41.32
C LEU A 590 -2.37 26.04 41.85
N LYS A 591 -3.27 25.05 41.81
CA LYS A 591 -4.63 25.21 42.34
C LYS A 591 -4.62 25.37 43.86
N GLU A 592 -3.82 24.57 44.57
CA GLU A 592 -3.67 24.67 46.03
C GLU A 592 -3.07 26.02 46.45
N THR A 593 -2.00 26.46 45.79
CA THR A 593 -1.38 27.77 46.06
C THR A 593 -2.32 28.93 45.77
N LYS A 594 -3.09 28.88 44.66
CA LYS A 594 -4.14 29.89 44.40
C LYS A 594 -5.20 29.91 45.51
N GLN A 595 -5.63 28.75 45.99
CA GLN A 595 -6.59 28.70 47.11
C GLN A 595 -6.00 29.29 48.39
N GLN A 596 -4.73 28.99 48.71
CA GLN A 596 -4.04 29.61 49.84
C GLN A 596 -3.94 31.13 49.69
N LEU A 597 -3.60 31.61 48.50
CA LEU A 597 -3.51 33.04 48.19
C LEU A 597 -4.86 33.73 48.40
N THR A 598 -5.96 33.16 47.91
CA THR A 598 -7.31 33.71 48.15
C THR A 598 -7.69 33.76 49.63
N LYS A 599 -7.25 32.78 50.44
CA LYS A 599 -7.49 32.81 51.90
C LYS A 599 -6.73 33.97 52.55
N LEU A 600 -5.45 34.13 52.18
CA LEU A 600 -4.63 35.24 52.67
C LEU A 600 -5.15 36.61 52.24
N GLU A 601 -5.70 36.73 51.02
CA GLU A 601 -6.35 37.97 50.56
C GLU A 601 -7.58 38.33 51.39
N ILE A 602 -8.41 37.33 51.75
CA ILE A 602 -9.58 37.53 52.61
C ILE A 602 -9.15 37.93 54.04
N GLU A 603 -8.13 37.26 54.59
CA GLU A 603 -7.57 37.60 55.90
C GLU A 603 -6.98 39.02 55.91
N LEU A 604 -6.21 39.39 54.89
CA LEU A 604 -5.67 40.74 54.74
C LEU A 604 -6.79 41.79 54.67
N ALA A 605 -7.85 41.54 53.89
CA ALA A 605 -8.99 42.45 53.80
C ALA A 605 -9.70 42.60 55.15
N SER A 606 -9.84 41.51 55.91
CA SER A 606 -10.42 41.54 57.26
C SER A 606 -9.54 42.32 58.24
N GLN A 607 -8.23 42.09 58.24
CA GLN A 607 -7.28 42.82 59.09
C GLN A 607 -7.27 44.32 58.75
N LEU A 608 -7.27 44.69 57.47
CA LEU A 608 -7.38 46.09 57.04
C LEU A 608 -8.69 46.74 57.49
N HIS A 609 -9.79 45.99 57.51
CA HIS A 609 -11.06 46.49 58.04
C HIS A 609 -10.97 46.78 59.54
N ILE A 610 -10.40 45.85 60.32
CA ILE A 610 -10.18 46.03 61.77
C ILE A 610 -9.28 47.23 62.05
N ILE A 611 -8.20 47.41 61.28
CA ILE A 611 -7.30 48.57 61.43
C ILE A 611 -8.08 49.88 61.19
N ARG A 612 -8.88 49.96 60.11
CA ARG A 612 -9.70 51.15 59.85
C ARG A 612 -10.70 51.44 60.97
N GLU A 613 -11.34 50.41 61.53
CA GLU A 613 -12.24 50.60 62.67
C GLU A 613 -11.50 51.10 63.91
N ALA A 614 -10.31 50.56 64.17
CA ALA A 614 -9.45 51.00 65.26
C ALA A 614 -8.97 52.45 65.07
N ASP A 615 -8.57 52.85 63.85
CA ASP A 615 -8.17 54.22 63.53
C ASP A 615 -9.33 55.20 63.75
N VAL A 616 -10.54 54.85 63.30
CA VAL A 616 -11.75 55.66 63.53
C VAL A 616 -12.06 55.79 65.03
N GLN A 617 -11.89 54.71 65.80
CA GLN A 617 -12.09 54.77 67.24
C GLN A 617 -11.01 55.62 67.92
N HIS A 618 -9.75 55.48 67.52
CA HIS A 618 -8.65 56.30 68.00
C HIS A 618 -8.88 57.80 67.74
N GLU A 619 -9.39 58.17 66.55
CA GLU A 619 -9.76 59.56 66.25
C GLU A 619 -10.88 60.09 67.17
N ARG A 620 -11.85 59.24 67.53
CA ARG A 620 -12.93 59.63 68.47
C ARG A 620 -12.38 59.83 69.87
N ASP A 621 -11.58 58.88 70.35
CA ASP A 621 -10.96 58.94 71.67
C ASP A 621 -10.03 60.16 71.78
N GLN A 622 -9.27 60.48 70.72
CA GLN A 622 -8.44 61.67 70.66
C GLN A 622 -9.27 62.96 70.76
N LYS A 623 -10.40 63.06 70.03
CA LYS A 623 -11.32 64.21 70.16
C LYS A 623 -11.91 64.34 71.56
N GLU A 624 -12.23 63.22 72.21
CA GLU A 624 -12.71 63.21 73.59
C GLU A 624 -11.63 63.68 74.57
N ILE A 625 -10.39 63.21 74.41
CA ILE A 625 -9.23 63.68 75.19
C ILE A 625 -9.01 65.19 75.00
N GLU A 626 -9.10 65.70 73.77
CA GLU A 626 -8.98 67.13 73.49
C GLU A 626 -10.09 67.94 74.17
N GLN A 627 -11.34 67.46 74.13
CA GLN A 627 -12.46 68.08 74.84
C GLN A 627 -12.27 68.09 76.35
N LEU A 628 -11.84 66.96 76.93
CA LEU A 628 -11.53 66.86 78.36
C LEU A 628 -10.36 67.76 78.76
N THR A 629 -9.34 67.87 77.91
CA THR A 629 -8.19 68.77 78.11
C THR A 629 -8.64 70.22 78.11
N ASN A 630 -9.47 70.63 77.14
CA ASN A 630 -10.05 71.97 77.07
C ASN A 630 -10.91 72.27 78.31
N ALA A 631 -11.76 71.33 78.73
CA ALA A 631 -12.57 71.46 79.94
C ALA A 631 -11.70 71.60 81.20
N ARG A 632 -10.66 70.76 81.33
CA ARG A 632 -9.66 70.83 82.39
C ARG A 632 -8.97 72.20 82.41
N ASP A 633 -8.56 72.72 81.25
CA ASP A 633 -7.84 73.99 81.16
C ASP A 633 -8.75 75.19 81.51
N ILE A 634 -10.03 75.15 81.12
CA ILE A 634 -11.02 76.13 81.56
C ILE A 634 -11.19 76.08 83.09
N ILE A 635 -11.33 74.89 83.68
CA ILE A 635 -11.47 74.72 85.13
C ILE A 635 -10.20 75.20 85.85
N ASN A 636 -9.02 74.84 85.35
CA ASN A 636 -7.74 75.30 85.90
C ASN A 636 -7.63 76.83 85.86
N ALA A 637 -7.99 77.47 84.75
CA ALA A 637 -8.02 78.92 84.64
C ALA A 637 -9.01 79.57 85.62
N GLN A 638 -10.18 78.96 85.84
CA GLN A 638 -11.15 79.42 86.84
C GLN A 638 -10.62 79.25 88.27
N LEU A 639 -9.96 78.13 88.58
CA LEU A 639 -9.35 77.87 89.88
C LEU A 639 -8.23 78.88 90.19
N VAL A 640 -7.38 79.19 89.22
CA VAL A 640 -6.35 80.24 89.37
C VAL A 640 -7.01 81.59 89.68
N LYS A 641 -8.00 82.01 88.91
CA LYS A 641 -8.75 83.26 89.18
C LYS A 641 -9.38 83.28 90.58
N ARG A 642 -10.00 82.17 91.01
CA ARG A 642 -10.58 82.04 92.36
C ARG A 642 -9.50 82.10 93.45
N ASN A 643 -8.34 81.49 93.23
CA ASN A 643 -7.21 81.56 94.15
C ASN A 643 -6.65 82.98 94.25
N ASP A 644 -6.53 83.71 93.13
CA ASP A 644 -6.11 85.10 93.11
C ASP A 644 -7.12 86.00 93.85
N GLU A 645 -8.43 85.82 93.59
CA GLU A 645 -9.51 86.49 94.33
C GLU A 645 -9.42 86.22 95.84
N LEU A 646 -9.20 84.95 96.23
CA LEU A 646 -9.01 84.55 97.62
C LEU A 646 -7.77 85.18 98.25
N ALA A 647 -6.66 85.29 97.51
CA ALA A 647 -5.44 85.93 98.00
C ALA A 647 -5.66 87.44 98.24
N VAL A 648 -6.32 88.13 97.32
CA VAL A 648 -6.71 89.54 97.48
C VAL A 648 -7.64 89.72 98.68
N LEU A 649 -8.62 88.83 98.86
CA LEU A 649 -9.51 88.87 100.03
C LEU A 649 -8.77 88.62 101.34
N ARG A 650 -7.81 87.68 101.38
CA ARG A 650 -6.99 87.42 102.57
C ARG A 650 -6.14 88.64 102.95
N GLU A 651 -5.49 89.28 101.98
CA GLU A 651 -4.75 90.53 102.22
C GLU A 651 -5.67 91.67 102.68
N LYS A 652 -6.89 91.76 102.11
CA LYS A 652 -7.91 92.70 102.59
C LYS A 652 -8.33 92.43 104.03
N THR A 653 -8.58 91.17 104.40
CA THR A 653 -8.92 90.81 105.78
C THR A 653 -7.77 91.11 106.73
N LYS A 654 -6.52 90.81 106.33
CA LYS A 654 -5.33 91.11 107.12
C LYS A 654 -5.15 92.61 107.37
N THR A 655 -5.29 93.43 106.33
CA THR A 655 -5.20 94.89 106.45
C THR A 655 -6.33 95.48 107.29
N LEU A 656 -7.56 94.97 107.15
CA LEU A 656 -8.68 95.34 108.02
C LEU A 656 -8.44 94.93 109.48
N GLN A 657 -7.90 93.73 109.72
CA GLN A 657 -7.55 93.27 111.07
C GLN A 657 -6.48 94.16 111.70
N SER A 658 -5.40 94.48 110.98
CA SER A 658 -4.36 95.39 111.48
C SER A 658 -4.90 96.79 111.80
N SER A 659 -5.82 97.32 110.98
CA SER A 659 -6.51 98.58 111.27
C SER A 659 -7.41 98.46 112.52
N LEU A 660 -8.12 97.34 112.69
CA LEU A 660 -8.94 97.08 113.86
C LEU A 660 -8.09 96.99 115.13
N ASP A 661 -7.03 96.18 115.12
CA ASP A 661 -6.10 96.03 116.24
C ASP A 661 -5.47 97.38 116.62
N SER A 662 -5.10 98.22 115.64
CA SER A 662 -4.63 99.58 115.90
C SER A 662 -5.71 100.46 116.53
N GLY A 663 -6.95 100.36 116.04
CA GLY A 663 -8.11 101.07 116.60
C GLY A 663 -8.43 100.64 118.03
N GLU A 664 -8.40 99.35 118.31
CA GLU A 664 -8.55 98.77 119.66
C GLU A 664 -7.45 99.24 120.59
N ASN A 665 -6.19 99.22 120.14
CA ASN A 665 -5.06 99.74 120.92
C ASN A 665 -5.23 101.23 121.26
N HIS A 666 -5.63 102.07 120.28
CA HIS A 666 -5.93 103.47 120.54
C HIS A 666 -7.11 103.64 121.49
N TYR A 667 -8.15 102.83 121.37
CA TYR A 667 -9.30 102.85 122.28
C TYR A 667 -8.89 102.46 123.71
N SER A 668 -8.10 101.41 123.89
CA SER A 668 -7.53 101.00 125.18
C SER A 668 -6.63 102.07 125.79
N GLN A 669 -5.79 102.74 125.00
CA GLN A 669 -5.00 103.89 125.46
C GLN A 669 -5.91 105.01 125.98
N ARG A 670 -7.00 105.33 125.28
CA ARG A 670 -7.97 106.35 125.75
C ARG A 670 -8.70 105.93 127.03
N LEU A 671 -9.02 104.64 127.18
CA LEU A 671 -9.58 104.13 128.43
C LEU A 671 -8.59 104.27 129.60
N GLU A 672 -7.30 104.05 129.36
CA GLU A 672 -6.26 104.24 130.38
C GLU A 672 -6.04 105.72 130.71
N ASP A 673 -6.03 106.61 129.70
CA ASP A 673 -6.01 108.07 129.92
C ASP A 673 -7.19 108.50 130.81
N ILE A 674 -8.41 108.01 130.52
CA ILE A 674 -9.61 108.28 131.32
C ILE A 674 -9.44 107.75 132.75
N ARG A 675 -8.83 106.57 132.92
CA ARG A 675 -8.55 105.98 134.24
C ARG A 675 -7.58 106.86 135.04
N ILE A 676 -6.48 107.30 134.42
CA ILE A 676 -5.49 108.19 135.03
C ILE A 676 -6.14 109.52 135.43
N LEU A 677 -6.94 110.12 134.54
CA LEU A 677 -7.68 111.34 134.85
C LEU A 677 -8.66 111.16 136.02
N LYS A 678 -9.37 110.02 136.10
CA LYS A 678 -10.24 109.69 137.25
C LYS A 678 -9.44 109.57 138.56
N LEU A 679 -8.25 108.98 138.54
CA LEU A 679 -7.36 108.90 139.71
C LEU A 679 -6.86 110.28 140.14
N GLU A 680 -6.50 111.15 139.19
CA GLU A 680 -6.10 112.52 139.51
C GLU A 680 -7.27 113.33 140.09
N ILE A 681 -8.49 113.15 139.57
CA ILE A 681 -9.71 113.73 140.16
C ILE A 681 -9.89 113.23 141.60
N GLN A 682 -9.75 111.93 141.86
CA GLN A 682 -9.84 111.40 143.23
C GLN A 682 -8.77 112.00 144.15
N LYS A 683 -7.53 112.10 143.68
CA LYS A 683 -6.44 112.73 144.42
C LYS A 683 -6.76 114.18 144.78
N LEU A 684 -7.21 114.98 143.80
CA LEU A 684 -7.62 116.37 144.01
C LEU A 684 -8.81 116.49 144.98
N ILE A 685 -9.77 115.56 144.94
CA ILE A 685 -10.87 115.49 145.92
C ILE A 685 -10.33 115.21 147.32
N THR A 686 -9.44 114.23 147.48
CA THR A 686 -8.84 113.93 148.79
C THR A 686 -8.01 115.08 149.34
N GLU A 687 -7.26 115.77 148.47
CA GLU A 687 -6.45 116.92 148.83
C GLU A 687 -7.32 118.10 149.29
N LYS A 688 -8.42 118.37 148.57
CA LYS A 688 -9.46 119.31 149.00
C LYS A 688 -10.02 118.93 150.37
N ASP A 689 -10.38 117.66 150.59
CA ASP A 689 -10.98 117.23 151.86
C ASP A 689 -10.00 117.40 153.03
N VAL A 690 -8.70 117.13 152.83
CA VAL A 690 -7.65 117.38 153.83
C VAL A 690 -7.51 118.88 154.13
N LEU A 691 -7.48 119.73 153.10
CA LEU A 691 -7.43 121.18 153.29
C LEU A 691 -8.68 121.72 154.02
N THR A 692 -9.85 121.13 153.74
CA THR A 692 -11.10 121.49 154.41
C THR A 692 -11.06 121.13 155.90
N ARG A 693 -10.50 119.96 156.25
CA ARG A 693 -10.26 119.57 157.66
C ARG A 693 -9.23 120.45 158.37
N ASN A 694 -8.20 120.91 157.65
CA ASN A 694 -7.21 121.85 158.21
C ASN A 694 -7.84 123.22 158.51
N LEU A 695 -8.77 123.68 157.68
CA LEU A 695 -9.54 124.92 157.92
C LEU A 695 -10.45 124.82 159.16
N THR A 696 -11.09 123.67 159.39
CA THR A 696 -11.91 123.47 160.60
C THR A 696 -11.05 123.43 161.86
N ASN A 697 -9.90 122.74 161.84
CA ASN A 697 -8.96 122.75 162.98
C ASN A 697 -8.43 124.17 163.28
N MET A 698 -8.23 124.99 162.25
CA MET A 698 -7.82 126.39 162.42
C MET A 698 -8.93 127.25 163.07
N ALA A 699 -10.20 126.93 162.85
CA ALA A 699 -11.33 127.61 163.49
C ALA A 699 -11.43 127.25 164.99
N ASP A 700 -11.21 125.98 165.35
CA ASP A 700 -11.24 125.51 166.74
C ASP A 700 -10.07 126.06 167.58
N LEU A 701 -8.88 126.21 166.99
CA LEU A 701 -7.75 126.87 167.67
C LEU A 701 -8.01 128.37 167.94
N ARG A 702 -8.81 129.04 167.11
CA ARG A 702 -9.18 130.46 167.32
C ARG A 702 -10.15 130.63 168.50
N THR A 703 -11.09 129.70 168.69
CA THR A 703 -12.04 129.76 169.81
C THR A 703 -11.34 129.45 171.14
N GLU A 704 -10.34 128.58 171.14
CA GLU A 704 -9.57 128.23 172.34
C GLU A 704 -8.65 129.37 172.81
N ILE A 705 -8.04 130.13 171.88
CA ILE A 705 -7.31 131.36 172.19
C ILE A 705 -8.22 132.41 172.86
N HIS A 706 -9.45 132.57 172.37
CA HIS A 706 -10.39 133.55 172.91
C HIS A 706 -10.87 133.20 174.33
N HIS A 707 -10.96 131.91 174.66
CA HIS A 707 -11.27 131.46 176.02
C HIS A 707 -10.12 131.75 177.01
N LEU A 708 -8.87 131.53 176.61
CA LEU A 708 -7.70 131.80 177.45
C LEU A 708 -7.48 133.30 177.73
N GLU A 709 -7.78 134.17 176.77
CA GLU A 709 -7.72 135.64 176.96
C GLU A 709 -8.76 136.15 177.99
N LYS A 710 -9.93 135.51 178.02
CA LYS A 710 -11.03 135.86 178.94
C LYS A 710 -10.72 135.48 180.39
N ASP A 711 -10.08 134.34 180.61
CA ASP A 711 -9.73 133.88 181.95
C ASP A 711 -8.56 134.67 182.55
N MET A 712 -7.59 135.06 181.72
CA MET A 712 -6.47 135.94 182.13
C MET A 712 -6.95 137.33 182.61
N SER A 713 -8.02 137.84 181.99
CA SER A 713 -8.62 139.13 182.36
C SER A 713 -9.33 139.10 183.71
N LYS A 714 -9.92 137.96 184.09
CA LYS A 714 -10.59 137.79 185.40
C LYS A 714 -9.61 137.71 186.55
N GLU A 715 -8.49 137.03 186.39
CA GLU A 715 -7.47 136.92 187.44
C GLU A 715 -6.74 138.25 187.70
N ARG A 716 -6.55 139.08 186.66
CA ARG A 716 -5.98 140.44 186.81
C ARG A 716 -6.88 141.39 187.61
N LEU A 717 -8.20 141.21 187.56
CA LEU A 717 -9.17 142.04 188.29
C LEU A 717 -9.25 141.67 189.78
N LYS A 718 -9.09 140.38 190.11
CA LYS A 718 -8.99 139.88 191.49
C LYS A 718 -7.75 140.38 192.22
N ALA A 719 -6.60 140.40 191.56
CA ALA A 719 -5.35 140.88 192.16
C ALA A 719 -5.39 142.37 192.51
N ARG A 720 -6.04 143.19 191.66
CA ARG A 720 -6.09 144.65 191.84
C ARG A 720 -7.04 145.10 192.96
N ALA A 721 -8.11 144.34 193.23
CA ALA A 721 -9.03 144.63 194.32
C ALA A 721 -8.47 144.30 195.71
N LEU A 722 -7.60 143.27 195.83
CA LEU A 722 -6.98 142.87 197.09
C LEU A 722 -5.82 143.79 197.52
N GLU A 723 -5.22 144.54 196.60
CA GLU A 723 -4.17 145.52 196.91
C GLU A 723 -4.73 146.87 197.42
N GLU A 724 -5.95 147.27 197.04
CA GLU A 724 -6.49 148.59 197.37
C GLU A 724 -7.07 148.71 198.81
N GLU A 725 -7.52 147.63 199.44
CA GLU A 725 -8.06 147.71 200.82
C GLU A 725 -7.00 147.62 201.94
N LEU A 726 -5.74 147.30 201.63
CA LEU A 726 -4.68 147.20 202.64
C LEU A 726 -4.10 148.56 203.09
N GLN A 727 -4.41 149.66 202.39
CA GLN A 727 -3.68 150.94 202.52
C GLN A 727 -4.40 152.10 203.24
N ASN A 728 -5.65 151.96 203.72
CA ASN A 728 -6.34 153.06 204.42
C ASN A 728 -7.25 152.58 205.58
N PRO A 729 -6.85 152.71 206.86
CA PRO A 729 -7.63 152.20 207.98
C PRO A 729 -8.56 153.28 208.55
N LEU A 730 -9.87 153.13 208.34
CA LEU A 730 -10.87 153.96 209.00
C LEU A 730 -11.73 153.09 209.90
N ASN A 731 -11.35 153.14 211.19
CA ASN A 731 -12.11 152.59 212.30
C ASN A 731 -13.16 153.63 212.70
N ILE A 732 -14.41 153.20 212.94
CA ILE A 732 -15.23 153.64 214.07
C ILE A 732 -16.56 152.84 214.09
N HIS A 733 -16.92 152.43 215.31
CA HIS A 733 -18.18 151.89 215.79
C HIS A 733 -18.49 150.38 215.63
N ARG A 734 -18.21 149.71 216.76
CA ARG A 734 -19.07 148.74 217.47
C ARG A 734 -20.55 148.87 217.05
N TRP A 735 -21.27 147.76 217.20
CA TRP A 735 -22.73 147.69 217.28
C TRP A 735 -23.48 147.30 216.02
N ARG A 736 -24.34 146.29 216.26
CA ARG A 736 -25.22 145.52 215.40
C ARG A 736 -24.52 144.83 214.25
#